data_AF-A0AAD9DBK6-F1
#
_entry.id   AF-A0AAD9DBK6-F1
#
_cell.length_a   1.000
_cell.length_b   1.000
_cell.length_c   1.000
_cell.angle_alpha   90.00
_cell.angle_beta   90.00
_cell.angle_gamma   90.00
#
_symmetry.space_group_name_H-M   'P 1'
#
loop_
_entity.id
_entity.type
_entity.pdbx_description
1 polymer ?
#
loop_
_entity_poly.entity_id
_entity_poly.type
_entity_poly.pdbx_seq_one_letter_code
_entity_poly.pdbx_strand_id
1 'polypeptide(L)'
;MSNSKNSSNLADDPKQPQYAPPNRGSNPPKYNYNSLPVPWWFNPASVSQFHSLPLNSTDIILSSGVKMGTTWMNKILISLLHEFDDEGKLIPEVVDKRAELPGRLGQTYPEGVYPTRREHEEDSLGILSRLEQQGRKAHLALFGNFVLEDLVEQPEPRIFATHLSREYLPRELFDGEDGEGTGKLIVVIRNLKDAMCSLHNFRGLPQDGWFGNEHGPGTFARYLMLNGECPNAFGSVFEWLRDNNDAVMSIGNKRALVVYYESLIMDFNGQLQRINDFLELGTLTDAKAQAIAEACALKSMQNAEGGARYKYTTRKGGIGKWSQAPLTKEHWKEFDSVFDKVLGDVKIADPFRFFQYESVPGMPEALGECDLDTDPRRWEPYLLVMLRDGMIVPDPLFRVDGKDDRGDLTGFQYNKPRLSFDECNSDGSPRYHLFVSESCPLASAVSATRTLLGLDSMISMDVADGESGAGLVFLNGCSCAPWKGNEGPFWLYSVYQLSNSIATTLITAPVLWDTVEQKIVSNDAWEILKLMSHEDDQSDLISYNDALGVILKEGLCPREQMEAIENMYSDLSNSIFNVEDVGLECIAQVGKDGRVDDNFERILTKLQELNDLLGKRRFLLGNNLTGVDIFLAMFLFRFDACYTPLFGLSNHGAFVGSILTGDSYPNLKGYSRELYQELKSTLKIQGFRQIFRLPYAISFTRQAIHSIDASLPSTNEPIPDLNQIVASLEEPATGRPEGSAVRPSTSAPKIVRDGMTMPMWFRDDTVQLYRDLDLRDDDIILSSGVKMGTTWVTKILNSLLYDFDDDGKTTSAYMDDSFPNRLGQTYPDALFPSREVEKHEMATKDEEFVKRMKMLKTNFGDFVFDDLLNQPSPRLFSSHLSGKNLLPKKLFDGWKDGDDCAINGDVSNGDKAGPMNKGIGRLIVVVRNLKDTLVSLHHFRGVPKDGWLGNEHGPGSYARAIDIENCPNAFGSSFLWVKRSGEVVDAVGPERALVLQYEDLKLDFDTQLQRINDFLGLSKLTDAKAKAVAAECAAKSMKEKTGGRFKMIIRKGMVGDWQNYLDDERWEEFDRVFDRVLGGVDIAEPLRQYQCKEGLDEITAAQEKS
;
A
#
# COMPACT_ATOMS: atom_id res chain seq x y z
N MET A 1 -69.28 22.74 -44.18
CA MET A 1 -69.55 23.89 -43.29
C MET A 1 -68.35 24.01 -42.36
N SER A 2 -67.53 25.05 -42.33
CA SER A 2 -67.39 26.27 -43.14
C SER A 2 -65.98 26.81 -42.90
N ASN A 3 -65.37 27.28 -43.98
CA ASN A 3 -64.13 28.06 -44.08
C ASN A 3 -63.92 29.16 -43.02
N SER A 4 -62.65 29.52 -42.78
CA SER A 4 -62.02 30.82 -43.14
C SER A 4 -60.90 31.20 -42.13
N LYS A 5 -59.64 31.34 -42.58
CA LYS A 5 -58.90 32.56 -43.04
C LYS A 5 -58.29 33.42 -41.92
N ASN A 6 -56.96 33.53 -42.00
CA ASN A 6 -56.05 34.67 -41.77
C ASN A 6 -56.55 35.92 -41.03
N SER A 7 -55.75 36.40 -40.06
CA SER A 7 -55.04 37.70 -40.17
C SER A 7 -54.00 37.92 -39.06
N SER A 8 -52.88 38.52 -39.50
CA SER A 8 -51.75 39.13 -38.79
C SER A 8 -52.07 40.09 -37.64
N ASN A 9 -51.23 40.14 -36.60
CA ASN A 9 -50.38 41.31 -36.27
C ASN A 9 -49.47 41.07 -35.05
N LEU A 10 -48.33 41.75 -35.09
CA LEU A 10 -47.21 41.78 -34.15
C LEU A 10 -47.54 42.39 -32.77
N ALA A 11 -46.66 42.06 -31.81
CA ALA A 11 -46.45 42.60 -30.46
C ALA A 11 -47.26 41.94 -29.33
N ASP A 12 -46.65 40.95 -28.66
CA ASP A 12 -46.97 40.61 -27.29
C ASP A 12 -45.70 40.14 -26.55
N ASP A 13 -45.48 40.81 -25.41
CA ASP A 13 -44.47 40.68 -24.37
C ASP A 13 -44.24 39.22 -23.89
N PRO A 14 -42.99 38.69 -23.79
CA PRO A 14 -42.76 37.36 -23.26
C PRO A 14 -43.01 37.33 -21.75
N LYS A 15 -44.22 36.89 -21.36
CA LYS A 15 -44.60 36.62 -19.97
C LYS A 15 -43.52 35.84 -19.21
N GLN A 16 -43.05 36.42 -18.11
CA GLN A 16 -42.13 35.79 -17.17
C GLN A 16 -42.67 34.42 -16.66
N PRO A 17 -41.85 33.35 -16.63
CA PRO A 17 -42.25 32.09 -16.01
C PRO A 17 -42.32 32.24 -14.48
N GLN A 18 -43.41 31.80 -13.86
CA GLN A 18 -43.50 31.68 -12.40
C GLN A 18 -42.59 30.54 -11.90
N TYR A 19 -41.66 30.83 -10.99
CA TYR A 19 -40.77 29.85 -10.36
C TYR A 19 -41.11 29.67 -8.88
N ALA A 20 -41.27 28.41 -8.44
CA ALA A 20 -41.37 28.06 -7.02
C ALA A 20 -39.97 28.04 -6.35
N PRO A 21 -39.85 28.36 -5.05
CA PRO A 21 -38.56 28.37 -4.36
C PRO A 21 -37.98 26.95 -4.18
N PRO A 22 -36.66 26.74 -4.30
CA PRO A 22 -36.06 25.41 -4.22
C PRO A 22 -35.89 24.93 -2.77
N ASN A 23 -36.27 23.68 -2.50
CA ASN A 23 -35.82 22.93 -1.32
C ASN A 23 -34.34 22.55 -1.50
N ARG A 24 -33.55 22.59 -0.42
CA ARG A 24 -32.14 22.15 -0.41
C ARG A 24 -32.07 20.68 -0.81
N GLY A 25 -31.74 20.40 -2.07
CA GLY A 25 -31.63 19.04 -2.61
C GLY A 25 -32.09 18.88 -4.07
N SER A 26 -32.91 19.79 -4.59
CA SER A 26 -33.36 19.74 -5.98
C SER A 26 -32.34 20.34 -6.96
N ASN A 27 -32.35 19.87 -8.23
CA ASN A 27 -31.59 20.51 -9.32
C ASN A 27 -31.87 22.03 -9.33
N PRO A 28 -30.86 22.89 -9.58
CA PRO A 28 -31.11 24.30 -9.78
C PRO A 28 -32.14 24.45 -10.91
N PRO A 29 -33.13 25.36 -10.79
CA PRO A 29 -34.07 25.58 -11.87
C PRO A 29 -33.29 25.86 -13.15
N LYS A 30 -33.63 25.12 -14.21
CA LYS A 30 -33.09 25.30 -15.55
C LYS A 30 -34.22 25.67 -16.47
N TYR A 31 -33.89 26.37 -17.54
CA TYR A 31 -34.76 26.54 -18.68
C TYR A 31 -33.95 26.27 -19.95
N ASN A 32 -34.62 26.07 -21.08
CA ASN A 32 -33.95 25.85 -22.35
C ASN A 32 -33.81 27.17 -23.10
N TYR A 33 -32.60 27.49 -23.53
CA TYR A 33 -32.31 28.58 -24.45
C TYR A 33 -31.79 27.98 -25.76
N ASN A 34 -32.54 28.09 -26.85
CA ASN A 34 -32.20 27.47 -28.14
C ASN A 34 -31.83 25.98 -28.02
N SER A 35 -32.61 25.22 -27.23
CA SER A 35 -32.39 23.80 -26.91
C SER A 35 -31.22 23.49 -25.96
N LEU A 36 -30.37 24.46 -25.62
CA LEU A 36 -29.35 24.33 -24.58
C LEU A 36 -30.00 24.44 -23.19
N PRO A 37 -29.86 23.44 -22.31
CA PRO A 37 -30.25 23.58 -20.91
C PRO A 37 -29.32 24.58 -20.22
N VAL A 38 -29.87 25.68 -19.72
CA VAL A 38 -29.11 26.76 -19.10
C VAL A 38 -29.54 26.97 -17.65
N PRO A 39 -28.64 27.44 -16.77
CA PRO A 39 -28.99 27.73 -15.39
C PRO A 39 -29.96 28.93 -15.32
N TRP A 40 -30.77 29.00 -14.28
CA TRP A 40 -31.71 30.12 -14.07
C TRP A 40 -31.08 31.53 -14.08
N TRP A 41 -29.78 31.66 -13.78
CA TRP A 41 -29.05 32.93 -13.80
C TRP A 41 -28.48 33.28 -15.18
N PHE A 42 -28.66 32.41 -16.18
CA PHE A 42 -28.25 32.65 -17.56
C PHE A 42 -28.97 33.86 -18.15
N ASN A 43 -28.21 34.73 -18.82
CA ASN A 43 -28.72 35.94 -19.45
C ASN A 43 -28.64 35.88 -20.98
N PRO A 44 -29.76 35.63 -21.68
CA PRO A 44 -29.79 35.58 -23.15
C PRO A 44 -29.30 36.86 -23.83
N ALA A 45 -29.58 38.03 -23.25
CA ALA A 45 -29.18 39.31 -23.84
C ALA A 45 -27.65 39.47 -23.83
N SER A 46 -27.01 39.17 -22.70
CA SER A 46 -25.54 39.20 -22.59
C SER A 46 -24.88 38.15 -23.48
N VAL A 47 -25.48 36.95 -23.61
CA VAL A 47 -24.95 35.92 -24.53
C VAL A 47 -25.09 36.34 -25.99
N SER A 48 -26.20 36.94 -26.39
CA SER A 48 -26.36 37.48 -27.74
C SER A 48 -25.34 38.60 -28.04
N GLN A 49 -25.05 39.47 -27.06
CA GLN A 49 -24.02 40.50 -27.20
C GLN A 49 -22.61 39.91 -27.22
N PHE A 50 -22.31 38.95 -26.34
CA PHE A 50 -21.03 38.24 -26.32
C PHE A 50 -20.76 37.48 -27.62
N HIS A 51 -21.78 36.80 -28.16
CA HIS A 51 -21.69 36.12 -29.45
C HIS A 51 -21.44 37.06 -30.64
N SER A 52 -21.88 38.32 -30.52
CA SER A 52 -21.68 39.37 -31.52
C SER A 52 -20.54 40.33 -31.16
N LEU A 53 -19.73 40.00 -30.16
CA LEU A 53 -18.66 40.86 -29.66
C LEU A 53 -17.53 40.93 -30.70
N PRO A 54 -17.12 42.13 -31.14
CA PRO A 54 -15.94 42.28 -31.97
C PRO A 54 -14.68 41.92 -31.16
N LEU A 55 -13.86 41.04 -31.75
CA LEU A 55 -12.65 40.51 -31.12
C LEU A 55 -11.40 41.24 -31.61
N ASN A 56 -10.46 41.45 -30.70
CA ASN A 56 -9.09 41.83 -31.00
C ASN A 56 -8.25 40.55 -31.19
N SER A 57 -7.14 40.65 -31.93
CA SER A 57 -6.28 39.49 -32.20
C SER A 57 -5.66 38.88 -30.94
N THR A 58 -5.53 39.68 -29.88
CA THR A 58 -4.99 39.27 -28.58
C THR A 58 -6.05 38.69 -27.63
N ASP A 59 -7.35 38.81 -27.94
CA ASP A 59 -8.40 38.33 -27.04
C ASP A 59 -8.34 36.83 -26.81
N ILE A 60 -8.65 36.41 -25.59
CA ILE A 60 -8.59 35.01 -25.17
C ILE A 60 -9.98 34.55 -24.71
N ILE A 61 -10.53 33.58 -25.43
CA ILE A 61 -11.72 32.84 -25.02
C ILE A 61 -11.27 31.60 -24.25
N LEU A 62 -11.55 31.54 -22.95
CA LEU A 62 -11.28 30.37 -22.11
C LEU A 62 -12.55 29.53 -21.99
N SER A 63 -12.61 28.43 -22.74
CA SER A 63 -13.74 27.51 -22.75
C SER A 63 -13.46 26.25 -21.94
N SER A 64 -14.44 25.76 -21.19
CA SER A 64 -14.31 24.53 -20.40
C SER A 64 -15.65 23.94 -19.98
N GLY A 65 -15.72 22.63 -19.77
CA GLY A 65 -16.84 22.01 -19.07
C GLY A 65 -16.84 22.37 -17.58
N VAL A 66 -18.02 22.29 -16.95
CA VAL A 66 -18.16 22.55 -15.51
C VAL A 66 -17.29 21.56 -14.71
N LYS A 67 -16.47 22.12 -13.80
CA LYS A 67 -15.48 21.40 -12.97
C LYS A 67 -14.27 20.80 -13.70
N MET A 68 -13.98 21.23 -14.94
CA MET A 68 -12.78 20.81 -15.68
C MET A 68 -11.49 21.61 -15.37
N GLY A 69 -11.55 22.63 -14.48
CA GLY A 69 -10.34 23.36 -14.06
C GLY A 69 -10.27 24.82 -14.51
N THR A 70 -11.36 25.35 -15.05
CA THR A 70 -11.52 26.74 -15.52
C THR A 70 -11.05 27.79 -14.51
N THR A 71 -11.34 27.61 -13.21
CA THR A 71 -10.93 28.56 -12.16
C THR A 71 -9.42 28.65 -12.04
N TRP A 72 -8.72 27.52 -12.19
CA TRP A 72 -7.27 27.46 -12.09
C TRP A 72 -6.63 28.07 -13.32
N MET A 73 -7.11 27.70 -14.52
CA MET A 73 -6.63 28.28 -15.77
C MET A 73 -6.86 29.79 -15.84
N ASN A 74 -8.02 30.28 -15.41
CA ASN A 74 -8.30 31.71 -15.36
C ASN A 74 -7.31 32.44 -14.43
N LYS A 75 -6.95 31.84 -13.30
CA LYS A 75 -5.94 32.40 -12.40
C LYS A 75 -4.54 32.42 -13.06
N ILE A 76 -4.16 31.34 -13.74
CA ILE A 76 -2.89 31.27 -14.50
C ILE A 76 -2.83 32.40 -15.53
N LEU A 77 -3.87 32.56 -16.35
CA LEU A 77 -3.91 33.60 -17.39
C LEU A 77 -3.82 35.00 -16.79
N ILE A 78 -4.59 35.29 -15.74
CA ILE A 78 -4.56 36.59 -15.07
C ILE A 78 -3.19 36.85 -14.43
N SER A 79 -2.59 35.85 -13.79
CA SER A 79 -1.27 35.99 -13.18
C SER A 79 -0.18 36.22 -14.23
N LEU A 80 -0.27 35.53 -15.36
CA LEU A 80 0.68 35.64 -16.47
C LEU A 80 0.59 36.98 -17.21
N LEU A 81 -0.64 37.45 -17.48
CA LEU A 81 -0.90 38.63 -18.30
C LEU A 81 -0.91 39.94 -17.50
N HIS A 82 -1.45 39.90 -16.28
CA HIS A 82 -1.86 41.13 -15.58
C HIS A 82 -1.31 41.28 -14.16
N GLU A 83 -0.93 40.22 -13.44
CA GLU A 83 -0.54 40.38 -12.02
C GLU A 83 0.95 40.55 -11.77
N PHE A 84 1.82 39.85 -12.52
CA PHE A 84 3.25 39.80 -12.24
C PHE A 84 4.09 40.36 -13.39
N ASP A 85 5.09 41.18 -13.02
CA ASP A 85 6.16 41.60 -13.92
C ASP A 85 7.21 40.49 -14.11
N ASP A 86 8.21 40.75 -14.96
CA ASP A 86 9.27 39.79 -15.30
C ASP A 86 10.22 39.52 -14.13
N GLU A 87 10.20 40.33 -13.08
CA GLU A 87 10.90 40.07 -11.82
C GLU A 87 10.05 39.29 -10.80
N GLY A 88 8.84 38.87 -11.19
CA GLY A 88 7.91 38.14 -10.33
C GLY A 88 7.28 39.00 -9.24
N LYS A 89 7.31 40.34 -9.37
CA LYS A 89 6.68 41.28 -8.44
C LYS A 89 5.29 41.65 -8.93
N LEU A 90 4.42 41.98 -7.97
CA LEU A 90 3.08 42.44 -8.28
C LEU A 90 3.14 43.81 -8.97
N ILE A 91 2.43 43.94 -10.08
CA ILE A 91 2.30 45.20 -10.83
C ILE A 91 1.48 46.21 -9.99
N PRO A 92 2.04 47.34 -9.54
CA PRO A 92 1.40 48.26 -8.60
C PRO A 92 0.05 48.81 -9.07
N GLU A 93 -0.07 49.18 -10.35
CA GLU A 93 -1.30 49.70 -10.95
C GLU A 93 -2.45 48.69 -10.88
N VAL A 94 -2.11 47.40 -10.94
CA VAL A 94 -3.04 46.29 -10.80
C VAL A 94 -3.33 46.04 -9.33
N VAL A 95 -2.35 46.14 -8.43
CA VAL A 95 -2.57 46.08 -6.96
C VAL A 95 -3.54 47.16 -6.48
N ASP A 96 -3.41 48.39 -6.97
CA ASP A 96 -4.22 49.54 -6.52
C ASP A 96 -5.66 49.50 -7.05
N LYS A 97 -5.90 48.92 -8.24
CA LYS A 97 -7.24 48.73 -8.83
C LYS A 97 -7.84 47.35 -8.55
N ARG A 98 -7.41 46.69 -7.47
CA ARG A 98 -7.62 45.25 -7.21
C ARG A 98 -9.06 44.75 -7.31
N ALA A 99 -10.03 45.58 -6.93
CA ALA A 99 -11.46 45.22 -6.87
C ALA A 99 -12.20 45.41 -8.21
N GLU A 100 -11.60 46.13 -9.17
CA GLU A 100 -12.25 46.58 -10.39
C GLU A 100 -11.95 45.68 -11.60
N LEU A 101 -10.97 44.78 -11.51
CA LEU A 101 -10.60 43.87 -12.61
C LEU A 101 -11.48 42.59 -12.60
N PRO A 102 -12.31 42.34 -13.64
CA PRO A 102 -13.06 41.10 -13.79
C PRO A 102 -12.14 39.86 -13.75
N GLY A 103 -12.62 38.76 -13.18
CA GLY A 103 -11.87 37.48 -13.16
C GLY A 103 -10.81 37.34 -12.07
N ARG A 104 -10.28 38.43 -11.48
CA ARG A 104 -9.14 38.37 -10.54
C ARG A 104 -9.49 37.73 -9.18
N LEU A 105 -10.62 38.14 -8.60
CA LEU A 105 -11.14 37.56 -7.36
C LEU A 105 -11.92 36.26 -7.61
N GLY A 106 -11.81 35.68 -8.80
CA GLY A 106 -12.56 34.51 -9.28
C GLY A 106 -13.36 34.83 -10.54
N GLN A 107 -13.90 33.78 -11.16
CA GLN A 107 -14.42 33.82 -12.52
C GLN A 107 -15.70 34.66 -12.65
N THR A 108 -15.74 35.47 -13.70
CA THR A 108 -16.92 36.22 -14.14
C THR A 108 -17.26 35.70 -15.54
N TYR A 109 -18.50 35.23 -15.73
CA TYR A 109 -18.95 34.62 -16.97
C TYR A 109 -19.82 35.61 -17.76
N PRO A 110 -19.59 35.83 -19.08
CA PRO A 110 -20.45 36.68 -19.91
C PRO A 110 -21.91 36.27 -19.85
N GLU A 111 -22.19 34.96 -19.79
CA GLU A 111 -23.55 34.43 -19.69
C GLU A 111 -24.25 34.67 -18.34
N GLY A 112 -23.54 35.16 -17.32
CA GLY A 112 -24.06 35.34 -15.97
C GLY A 112 -24.15 36.79 -15.48
N VAL A 113 -23.86 37.78 -16.33
CA VAL A 113 -23.84 39.20 -15.98
C VAL A 113 -24.92 40.00 -16.73
N TYR A 114 -25.19 41.23 -16.28
CA TYR A 114 -26.02 42.20 -16.99
C TYR A 114 -25.30 42.75 -18.22
N PRO A 115 -26.02 43.18 -19.28
CA PRO A 115 -25.38 43.80 -20.44
C PRO A 115 -24.74 45.14 -20.09
N THR A 116 -25.49 46.04 -19.42
CA THR A 116 -25.04 47.39 -19.06
C THR A 116 -25.10 47.68 -17.57
N ARG A 117 -24.27 48.63 -17.08
CA ARG A 117 -24.29 49.08 -15.67
C ARG A 117 -25.66 49.62 -15.26
N ARG A 118 -26.33 50.34 -16.16
CA ARG A 118 -27.67 50.89 -15.91
C ARG A 118 -28.70 49.79 -15.66
N GLU A 119 -28.72 48.75 -16.48
CA GLU A 119 -29.64 47.62 -16.31
C GLU A 119 -29.37 46.84 -15.02
N HIS A 120 -28.11 46.77 -14.60
CA HIS A 120 -27.70 46.18 -13.32
C HIS A 120 -28.20 47.01 -12.12
N GLU A 121 -28.00 48.32 -12.12
CA GLU A 121 -28.44 49.22 -11.06
C GLU A 121 -29.97 49.32 -10.94
N GLU A 122 -30.67 49.33 -12.07
CA GLU A 122 -32.13 49.30 -12.13
C GLU A 122 -32.70 47.89 -11.84
N ASP A 123 -31.84 46.87 -11.72
CA ASP A 123 -32.19 45.44 -11.68
C ASP A 123 -33.27 45.08 -12.73
N SER A 124 -33.14 45.63 -13.95
CA SER A 124 -34.19 45.62 -14.97
C SER A 124 -34.60 44.21 -15.42
N LEU A 125 -33.71 43.22 -15.21
CA LEU A 125 -33.93 41.79 -15.49
C LEU A 125 -34.33 40.99 -14.24
N GLY A 126 -34.39 41.63 -13.07
CA GLY A 126 -34.79 41.06 -11.78
C GLY A 126 -33.81 40.04 -11.18
N ILE A 127 -32.56 40.00 -11.64
CA ILE A 127 -31.57 38.99 -11.21
C ILE A 127 -31.15 39.21 -9.74
N LEU A 128 -30.88 40.46 -9.34
CA LEU A 128 -30.47 40.80 -7.97
C LEU A 128 -31.62 40.57 -6.99
N SER A 129 -32.83 40.97 -7.36
CA SER A 129 -34.05 40.72 -6.58
C SER A 129 -34.31 39.22 -6.40
N ARG A 130 -34.15 38.40 -7.45
CA ARG A 130 -34.29 36.93 -7.35
C ARG A 130 -33.20 36.31 -6.47
N LEU A 131 -31.97 36.79 -6.55
CA LEU A 131 -30.84 36.32 -5.73
C LEU A 131 -31.08 36.58 -4.25
N GLU A 132 -31.59 37.76 -3.91
CA GLU A 132 -31.92 38.15 -2.55
C GLU A 132 -33.10 37.34 -1.99
N GLN A 133 -34.19 37.20 -2.76
CA GLN A 133 -35.36 36.41 -2.37
C GLN A 133 -35.04 34.93 -2.11
N GLN A 134 -34.06 34.35 -2.82
CA GLN A 134 -33.64 32.97 -2.64
C GLN A 134 -32.54 32.79 -1.56
N GLY A 135 -32.16 33.85 -0.85
CA GLY A 135 -31.11 33.79 0.17
C GLY A 135 -29.72 33.43 -0.37
N ARG A 136 -29.48 33.60 -1.68
CA ARG A 136 -28.23 33.19 -2.36
C ARG A 136 -27.17 34.29 -2.33
N LYS A 137 -26.81 34.76 -1.12
CA LYS A 137 -25.79 35.81 -0.91
C LYS A 137 -24.44 35.51 -1.59
N ALA A 138 -24.08 34.22 -1.70
CA ALA A 138 -22.86 33.80 -2.39
C ALA A 138 -22.91 34.08 -3.91
N HIS A 139 -24.04 33.82 -4.59
CA HIS A 139 -24.17 34.12 -6.02
C HIS A 139 -24.19 35.64 -6.29
N LEU A 140 -24.77 36.44 -5.38
CA LEU A 140 -24.71 37.90 -5.44
C LEU A 140 -23.25 38.39 -5.40
N ALA A 141 -22.41 37.78 -4.55
CA ALA A 141 -20.97 38.04 -4.53
C ALA A 141 -20.19 37.44 -5.74
N LEU A 142 -20.77 36.46 -6.46
CA LEU A 142 -20.16 35.84 -7.65
C LEU A 142 -20.42 36.61 -8.96
N PHE A 143 -21.62 37.19 -9.11
CA PHE A 143 -22.07 37.79 -10.38
C PHE A 143 -22.57 39.23 -10.23
N GLY A 144 -22.85 39.67 -9.01
CA GLY A 144 -23.66 40.85 -8.75
C GLY A 144 -22.92 42.18 -8.78
N ASN A 145 -21.65 42.25 -9.20
CA ASN A 145 -20.88 43.51 -9.24
C ASN A 145 -20.33 43.88 -10.63
N PHE A 146 -20.35 42.95 -11.60
CA PHE A 146 -19.79 43.16 -12.92
C PHE A 146 -20.87 43.07 -14.00
N VAL A 147 -20.72 43.86 -15.06
CA VAL A 147 -21.54 43.83 -16.28
C VAL A 147 -20.69 43.44 -17.49
N LEU A 148 -21.34 43.19 -18.64
CA LEU A 148 -20.63 42.85 -19.87
C LEU A 148 -19.72 43.99 -20.32
N GLU A 149 -20.12 45.25 -20.13
CA GLU A 149 -19.25 46.42 -20.36
C GLU A 149 -17.93 46.31 -19.60
N ASP A 150 -17.95 45.92 -18.32
CA ASP A 150 -16.72 45.76 -17.51
C ASP A 150 -15.80 44.67 -18.06
N LEU A 151 -16.38 43.58 -18.59
CA LEU A 151 -15.62 42.51 -19.24
C LEU A 151 -15.00 42.98 -20.57
N VAL A 152 -15.63 43.90 -21.27
CA VAL A 152 -15.13 44.47 -22.54
C VAL A 152 -14.05 45.52 -22.29
N GLU A 153 -14.15 46.27 -21.18
CA GLU A 153 -13.21 47.31 -20.74
C GLU A 153 -11.97 46.76 -20.00
N GLN A 154 -11.80 45.44 -19.95
CA GLN A 154 -10.60 44.80 -19.40
C GLN A 154 -9.32 45.28 -20.12
N PRO A 155 -8.17 45.37 -19.42
CA PRO A 155 -6.89 45.58 -20.07
C PRO A 155 -6.60 44.50 -21.10
N GLU A 156 -5.97 44.88 -22.21
CA GLU A 156 -5.52 43.90 -23.20
C GLU A 156 -4.29 43.13 -22.69
N PRO A 157 -4.18 41.81 -22.96
CA PRO A 157 -5.19 40.94 -23.60
C PRO A 157 -6.43 40.67 -22.74
N ARG A 158 -7.63 40.76 -23.35
CA ARG A 158 -8.91 40.53 -22.65
C ARG A 158 -9.17 39.03 -22.49
N ILE A 159 -9.73 38.64 -21.35
CA ILE A 159 -10.02 37.23 -21.04
C ILE A 159 -11.53 37.05 -20.84
N PHE A 160 -12.12 36.12 -21.60
CA PHE A 160 -13.52 35.74 -21.48
C PHE A 160 -13.62 34.25 -21.14
N ALA A 161 -13.80 33.95 -19.85
CA ALA A 161 -14.08 32.59 -19.40
C ALA A 161 -15.55 32.23 -19.64
N THR A 162 -15.83 31.02 -20.12
CA THR A 162 -17.19 30.56 -20.38
C THR A 162 -17.33 29.04 -20.30
N HIS A 163 -18.56 28.57 -20.07
CA HIS A 163 -18.96 27.16 -20.19
C HIS A 163 -19.75 26.87 -21.47
N LEU A 164 -19.93 27.87 -22.33
CA LEU A 164 -20.68 27.76 -23.57
C LEU A 164 -20.01 26.83 -24.59
N SER A 165 -20.82 26.22 -25.46
CA SER A 165 -20.35 25.44 -26.61
C SER A 165 -20.10 26.35 -27.82
N ARG A 166 -19.49 25.78 -28.86
CA ARG A 166 -19.09 26.45 -30.10
C ARG A 166 -20.11 27.46 -30.63
N GLU A 167 -21.39 27.10 -30.67
CA GLU A 167 -22.46 27.89 -31.30
C GLU A 167 -22.71 29.24 -30.61
N TYR A 168 -22.29 29.41 -29.36
CA TYR A 168 -22.51 30.63 -28.59
C TYR A 168 -21.22 31.41 -28.30
N LEU A 169 -20.07 30.93 -28.78
CA LEU A 169 -18.81 31.68 -28.73
C LEU A 169 -18.85 32.85 -29.74
N PRO A 170 -18.02 33.90 -29.60
CA PRO A 170 -18.01 35.03 -30.53
C PRO A 170 -17.81 34.57 -31.97
N ARG A 171 -18.64 35.07 -32.91
CA ARG A 171 -18.60 34.65 -34.32
C ARG A 171 -17.26 34.91 -34.99
N GLU A 172 -16.65 36.05 -34.69
CA GLU A 172 -15.36 36.45 -35.25
C GLU A 172 -14.23 35.49 -34.91
N LEU A 173 -14.37 34.64 -33.87
CA LEU A 173 -13.41 33.58 -33.57
C LEU A 173 -13.25 32.59 -34.74
N PHE A 174 -14.33 32.38 -35.49
CA PHE A 174 -14.42 31.47 -36.63
C PHE A 174 -14.36 32.23 -37.96
N ASP A 175 -15.15 33.30 -38.09
CA ASP A 175 -15.44 34.00 -39.35
C ASP A 175 -15.00 35.48 -39.27
N GLY A 176 -13.75 35.79 -39.62
CA GLY A 176 -13.24 37.17 -39.67
C GLY A 176 -13.45 37.85 -41.04
N GLU A 177 -13.28 39.18 -41.10
CA GLU A 177 -13.53 40.00 -42.31
C GLU A 177 -12.70 39.54 -43.54
N ASP A 178 -11.51 38.99 -43.32
CA ASP A 178 -10.59 38.50 -44.36
C ASP A 178 -10.74 36.99 -44.67
N GLY A 179 -11.71 36.31 -44.05
CA GLY A 179 -11.89 34.85 -44.14
C GLY A 179 -11.03 34.05 -43.15
N GLU A 180 -10.21 34.71 -42.35
CA GLU A 180 -9.46 34.15 -41.22
C GLU A 180 -10.06 34.69 -39.91
N GLY A 181 -10.43 33.83 -38.97
CA GLY A 181 -10.99 34.27 -37.67
C GLY A 181 -9.99 35.02 -36.77
N THR A 182 -10.51 35.76 -35.78
CA THR A 182 -9.78 36.67 -34.88
C THR A 182 -9.83 36.18 -33.43
N GLY A 183 -8.76 36.43 -32.68
CA GLY A 183 -8.62 36.02 -31.27
C GLY A 183 -8.16 34.57 -31.10
N LYS A 184 -7.94 34.19 -29.84
CA LYS A 184 -7.39 32.89 -29.41
C LYS A 184 -8.40 32.14 -28.53
N LEU A 185 -8.51 30.82 -28.73
CA LEU A 185 -9.30 29.90 -27.94
C LEU A 185 -8.39 29.03 -27.07
N ILE A 186 -8.66 28.96 -25.77
CA ILE A 186 -8.05 27.99 -24.87
C ILE A 186 -9.16 27.08 -24.34
N VAL A 187 -9.07 25.78 -24.62
CA VAL A 187 -10.00 24.76 -24.12
C VAL A 187 -9.33 23.98 -23.00
N VAL A 188 -9.92 24.01 -21.80
CA VAL A 188 -9.45 23.23 -20.65
C VAL A 188 -10.30 22.00 -20.46
N ILE A 189 -9.64 20.84 -20.46
CA ILE A 189 -10.28 19.53 -20.33
C ILE A 189 -9.68 18.77 -19.16
N ARG A 190 -10.49 17.94 -18.50
CA ARG A 190 -10.09 17.08 -17.39
C ARG A 190 -10.68 15.69 -17.58
N ASN A 191 -10.06 14.66 -17.00
CA ASN A 191 -10.62 13.32 -16.91
C ASN A 191 -12.08 13.39 -16.43
N LEU A 192 -12.98 12.81 -17.21
CA LEU A 192 -14.42 12.95 -17.01
C LEU A 192 -14.93 12.23 -15.74
N LYS A 193 -14.29 11.12 -15.34
CA LYS A 193 -14.60 10.44 -14.07
C LYS A 193 -14.25 11.35 -12.88
N ASP A 194 -13.10 12.03 -12.94
CA ASP A 194 -12.71 13.02 -11.93
C ASP A 194 -13.58 14.28 -11.94
N ALA A 195 -14.01 14.75 -13.12
CA ALA A 195 -14.93 15.88 -13.26
C ALA A 195 -16.31 15.56 -12.67
N MET A 196 -16.83 14.35 -12.87
CA MET A 196 -18.07 13.86 -12.23
C MET A 196 -17.96 13.86 -10.72
N CYS A 197 -16.89 13.26 -10.17
CA CYS A 197 -16.63 13.26 -8.74
C CYS A 197 -16.47 14.69 -8.19
N SER A 198 -15.82 15.55 -8.96
CA SER A 198 -15.69 16.98 -8.68
C SER A 198 -17.06 17.65 -8.52
N LEU A 199 -17.96 17.39 -9.46
CA LEU A 199 -19.32 17.93 -9.51
C LEU A 199 -20.22 17.39 -8.39
N HIS A 200 -20.16 16.09 -8.09
CA HIS A 200 -20.94 15.44 -7.03
C HIS A 200 -20.75 16.15 -5.68
N ASN A 201 -19.49 16.38 -5.28
CA ASN A 201 -19.22 16.98 -3.98
C ASN A 201 -19.42 18.51 -3.99
N PHE A 202 -19.21 19.17 -5.13
CA PHE A 202 -19.46 20.62 -5.26
C PHE A 202 -20.93 20.98 -4.93
N ARG A 203 -21.86 20.03 -5.12
CA ARG A 203 -23.29 20.21 -4.83
C ARG A 203 -23.67 19.96 -3.37
N GLY A 204 -22.73 19.51 -2.53
CA GLY A 204 -22.98 19.27 -1.11
C GLY A 204 -23.83 18.03 -0.81
N LEU A 205 -23.43 16.86 -1.35
CA LEU A 205 -24.11 15.55 -1.26
C LEU A 205 -25.60 15.62 -1.66
N PRO A 206 -25.93 15.32 -2.92
CA PRO A 206 -27.31 15.25 -3.38
C PRO A 206 -28.13 14.32 -2.47
N GLN A 207 -29.39 14.66 -2.17
CA GLN A 207 -30.25 13.85 -1.31
C GLN A 207 -30.45 12.43 -1.87
N ASP A 208 -30.34 12.28 -3.19
CA ASP A 208 -30.40 11.05 -3.97
C ASP A 208 -29.07 10.30 -4.08
N GLY A 209 -27.97 10.86 -3.56
CA GLY A 209 -26.67 10.21 -3.51
C GLY A 209 -26.06 9.86 -4.88
N TRP A 210 -25.26 8.80 -4.91
CA TRP A 210 -24.63 8.29 -6.14
C TRP A 210 -25.59 7.44 -6.98
N PHE A 211 -26.41 6.62 -6.33
CA PHE A 211 -27.22 5.57 -6.96
C PHE A 211 -28.71 5.92 -7.13
N GLY A 212 -29.18 7.01 -6.52
CA GLY A 212 -30.57 7.43 -6.59
C GLY A 212 -31.38 6.93 -5.40
N ASN A 213 -32.58 7.47 -5.27
CA ASN A 213 -33.58 7.07 -4.30
C ASN A 213 -34.99 7.43 -4.79
N GLU A 214 -35.97 7.42 -3.89
CA GLU A 214 -37.36 7.84 -4.16
C GLU A 214 -37.51 9.26 -4.74
N HIS A 215 -36.46 10.09 -4.69
CA HIS A 215 -36.45 11.44 -5.26
C HIS A 215 -35.83 11.52 -6.66
N GLY A 216 -35.31 10.42 -7.22
CA GLY A 216 -34.85 10.36 -8.62
C GLY A 216 -33.56 9.55 -8.85
N PRO A 217 -33.09 9.52 -10.11
CA PRO A 217 -31.85 8.84 -10.49
C PRO A 217 -30.63 9.52 -9.86
N GLY A 218 -29.70 8.71 -9.33
CA GLY A 218 -28.51 9.19 -8.63
C GLY A 218 -27.56 10.03 -9.49
N THR A 219 -26.53 10.58 -8.86
CA THR A 219 -25.52 11.42 -9.55
C THR A 219 -24.87 10.70 -10.73
N PHE A 220 -24.55 9.41 -10.58
CA PHE A 220 -23.87 8.63 -11.62
C PHE A 220 -24.74 8.51 -12.89
N ALA A 221 -25.95 7.96 -12.74
CA ALA A 221 -26.89 7.79 -13.84
C ALA A 221 -27.21 9.12 -14.54
N ARG A 222 -27.42 10.20 -13.78
CA ARG A 222 -27.69 11.52 -14.37
C ARG A 222 -26.49 12.10 -15.11
N TYR A 223 -25.25 11.87 -14.65
CA TYR A 223 -24.06 12.39 -15.32
C TYR A 223 -23.87 11.80 -16.72
N LEU A 224 -24.30 10.55 -16.93
CA LEU A 224 -24.26 9.86 -18.22
C LEU A 224 -25.37 10.27 -19.20
N MET A 225 -26.37 11.02 -18.75
CA MET A 225 -27.47 11.46 -19.61
C MET A 225 -27.01 12.50 -20.63
N LEU A 226 -27.36 12.29 -21.90
CA LEU A 226 -27.05 13.18 -23.02
C LEU A 226 -28.14 14.23 -23.28
N ASN A 227 -28.98 14.53 -22.30
CA ASN A 227 -30.11 15.46 -22.47
C ASN A 227 -30.17 16.46 -21.29
N GLY A 228 -31.18 17.32 -21.29
CA GLY A 228 -31.38 18.37 -20.27
C GLY A 228 -31.45 17.91 -18.82
N GLU A 229 -31.57 16.60 -18.56
CA GLU A 229 -31.59 16.00 -17.23
C GLU A 229 -30.19 15.79 -16.63
N CYS A 230 -29.12 15.94 -17.44
CA CYS A 230 -27.74 15.96 -16.96
C CYS A 230 -27.60 16.94 -15.78
N PRO A 231 -26.93 16.58 -14.67
CA PRO A 231 -26.89 17.44 -13.50
C PRO A 231 -26.21 18.77 -13.86
N ASN A 232 -25.22 18.75 -14.75
CA ASN A 232 -24.42 19.88 -15.17
C ASN A 232 -25.27 21.10 -15.64
N ALA A 233 -24.84 22.31 -15.28
CA ALA A 233 -25.59 23.55 -15.50
C ALA A 233 -25.81 23.87 -16.98
N PHE A 234 -24.89 23.44 -17.85
CA PHE A 234 -24.88 23.72 -19.31
C PHE A 234 -25.07 22.46 -20.16
N GLY A 235 -25.70 21.41 -19.61
CA GLY A 235 -25.97 20.17 -20.35
C GLY A 235 -24.84 19.14 -20.29
N SER A 236 -24.91 18.14 -21.16
CA SER A 236 -23.98 17.00 -21.15
C SER A 236 -22.54 17.45 -21.40
N VAL A 237 -21.63 17.01 -20.54
CA VAL A 237 -20.19 17.25 -20.74
C VAL A 237 -19.66 16.57 -22.00
N PHE A 238 -20.27 15.45 -22.39
CA PHE A 238 -19.89 14.71 -23.59
C PHE A 238 -20.28 15.48 -24.86
N GLU A 239 -21.46 16.09 -24.88
CA GLU A 239 -21.89 16.94 -26.00
C GLU A 239 -21.03 18.20 -26.07
N TRP A 240 -20.79 18.84 -24.93
CA TRP A 240 -19.90 20.01 -24.85
C TRP A 240 -18.48 19.72 -25.39
N LEU A 241 -17.93 18.54 -25.10
CA LEU A 241 -16.63 18.11 -25.62
C LEU A 241 -16.64 17.93 -27.14
N ARG A 242 -17.70 17.35 -27.70
CA ARG A 242 -17.85 17.21 -29.15
C ARG A 242 -17.93 18.58 -29.83
N ASP A 243 -18.75 19.49 -29.31
CA ASP A 243 -18.89 20.83 -29.87
C ASP A 243 -17.57 21.62 -29.82
N ASN A 244 -16.84 21.52 -28.71
CA ASN A 244 -15.55 22.20 -28.55
C ASN A 244 -14.41 21.51 -29.32
N ASN A 245 -14.48 20.21 -29.57
CA ASN A 245 -13.61 19.55 -30.52
C ASN A 245 -13.75 20.19 -31.89
N ASP A 246 -14.98 20.36 -32.36
CA ASP A 246 -15.22 20.97 -33.67
C ASP A 246 -14.72 22.42 -33.69
N ALA A 247 -14.89 23.17 -32.61
CA ALA A 247 -14.34 24.51 -32.48
C ALA A 247 -12.81 24.52 -32.62
N VAL A 248 -12.10 23.71 -31.82
CA VAL A 248 -10.63 23.57 -31.85
C VAL A 248 -10.14 23.15 -33.25
N MET A 249 -10.78 22.15 -33.85
CA MET A 249 -10.40 21.63 -35.16
C MET A 249 -10.62 22.66 -36.27
N SER A 250 -11.67 23.49 -36.16
CA SER A 250 -11.97 24.53 -37.15
C SER A 250 -11.06 25.76 -37.05
N ILE A 251 -10.65 26.14 -35.83
CA ILE A 251 -9.78 27.30 -35.59
C ILE A 251 -8.31 26.96 -35.90
N GLY A 252 -7.90 25.73 -35.59
CA GLY A 252 -6.54 25.25 -35.79
C GLY A 252 -5.56 25.64 -34.67
N ASN A 253 -4.44 24.92 -34.58
CA ASN A 253 -3.49 24.96 -33.47
C ASN A 253 -2.76 26.31 -33.27
N LYS A 254 -2.77 27.20 -34.27
CA LYS A 254 -2.18 28.55 -34.15
C LYS A 254 -3.02 29.48 -33.27
N ARG A 255 -4.33 29.27 -33.25
CA ARG A 255 -5.30 30.11 -32.52
C ARG A 255 -6.13 29.32 -31.50
N ALA A 256 -6.04 28.00 -31.47
CA ALA A 256 -6.67 27.16 -30.48
C ALA A 256 -5.65 26.31 -29.71
N LEU A 257 -5.71 26.34 -28.38
CA LEU A 257 -4.87 25.56 -27.48
C LEU A 257 -5.75 24.66 -26.61
N VAL A 258 -5.45 23.36 -26.59
CA VAL A 258 -6.03 22.43 -25.61
C VAL A 258 -5.06 22.27 -24.44
N VAL A 259 -5.58 22.52 -23.23
CA VAL A 259 -4.86 22.36 -21.97
C VAL A 259 -5.55 21.27 -21.16
N TYR A 260 -4.81 20.21 -20.86
CA TYR A 260 -5.30 19.14 -20.01
C TYR A 260 -4.98 19.44 -18.55
N TYR A 261 -5.99 19.32 -17.70
CA TYR A 261 -5.86 19.57 -16.26
C TYR A 261 -4.81 18.66 -15.62
N GLU A 262 -4.72 17.43 -16.09
CA GLU A 262 -3.72 16.44 -15.68
C GLU A 262 -2.30 16.93 -15.99
N SER A 263 -2.06 17.48 -17.19
CA SER A 263 -0.76 18.05 -17.56
C SER A 263 -0.37 19.24 -16.70
N LEU A 264 -1.32 20.08 -16.28
CA LEU A 264 -1.04 21.20 -15.37
C LEU A 264 -0.60 20.72 -13.97
N ILE A 265 -1.07 19.55 -13.53
CA ILE A 265 -0.64 18.95 -12.26
C ILE A 265 0.72 18.28 -12.41
N MET A 266 0.95 17.60 -13.53
CA MET A 266 2.16 16.83 -13.77
C MET A 266 3.36 17.75 -14.07
N ASP A 267 3.17 18.80 -14.87
CA ASP A 267 4.23 19.73 -15.25
C ASP A 267 3.68 21.15 -15.38
N PHE A 268 3.52 21.81 -14.24
CA PHE A 268 2.98 23.18 -14.20
C PHE A 268 3.86 24.16 -14.98
N ASN A 269 5.18 24.09 -14.84
CA ASN A 269 6.11 25.05 -15.44
C ASN A 269 6.20 24.87 -16.96
N GLY A 270 6.28 23.62 -17.46
CA GLY A 270 6.27 23.37 -18.90
C GLY A 270 4.94 23.75 -19.54
N GLN A 271 3.81 23.49 -18.88
CA GLN A 271 2.51 23.98 -19.37
C GLN A 271 2.40 25.50 -19.31
N LEU A 272 2.95 26.15 -18.28
CA LEU A 272 2.98 27.62 -18.19
C LEU A 272 3.81 28.22 -19.34
N GLN A 273 4.97 27.65 -19.65
CA GLN A 273 5.79 28.04 -20.80
C GLN A 273 5.01 27.84 -22.12
N ARG A 274 4.34 26.70 -22.30
CA ARG A 274 3.53 26.43 -23.50
C ARG A 274 2.39 27.42 -23.68
N ILE A 275 1.72 27.81 -22.59
CA ILE A 275 0.68 28.84 -22.60
C ILE A 275 1.30 30.19 -22.97
N ASN A 276 2.42 30.54 -22.37
CA ASN A 276 3.17 31.77 -22.66
C ASN A 276 3.56 31.87 -24.14
N ASP A 277 4.07 30.78 -24.72
CA ASP A 277 4.48 30.70 -26.12
C ASP A 277 3.28 30.78 -27.06
N PHE A 278 2.19 30.06 -26.75
CA PHE A 278 0.93 30.15 -27.50
C PHE A 278 0.35 31.56 -27.48
N LEU A 279 0.49 32.28 -26.38
CA LEU A 279 0.06 33.67 -26.25
C LEU A 279 1.06 34.68 -26.84
N GLU A 280 2.24 34.22 -27.28
CA GLU A 280 3.29 35.04 -27.89
C GLU A 280 3.83 36.14 -26.96
N LEU A 281 3.96 35.84 -25.67
CA LEU A 281 4.34 36.82 -24.64
C LEU A 281 5.86 37.04 -24.48
N GLY A 282 6.69 36.40 -25.31
CA GLY A 282 8.14 36.48 -25.22
C GLY A 282 8.74 35.52 -24.17
N THR A 283 9.92 35.84 -23.63
CA THR A 283 10.61 34.96 -22.68
C THR A 283 9.94 35.00 -21.31
N LEU A 284 9.48 33.86 -20.81
CA LEU A 284 9.01 33.71 -19.44
C LEU A 284 10.22 33.58 -18.51
N THR A 285 10.38 34.52 -17.58
CA THR A 285 11.47 34.48 -16.60
C THR A 285 11.17 33.48 -15.47
N ASP A 286 12.23 32.90 -14.89
CA ASP A 286 12.10 32.00 -13.73
C ASP A 286 11.40 32.69 -12.55
N ALA A 287 11.68 33.97 -12.33
CA ALA A 287 11.08 34.75 -11.24
C ALA A 287 9.56 34.90 -11.43
N LYS A 288 9.11 35.22 -12.64
CA LYS A 288 7.69 35.34 -12.98
C LYS A 288 7.00 33.98 -12.93
N ALA A 289 7.62 32.93 -13.48
CA ALA A 289 7.10 31.56 -13.42
C ALA A 289 6.90 31.08 -11.98
N GLN A 290 7.89 31.31 -11.11
CA GLN A 290 7.83 30.96 -9.69
C GLN A 290 6.71 31.72 -8.96
N ALA A 291 6.59 33.03 -9.19
CA ALA A 291 5.54 33.84 -8.58
C ALA A 291 4.13 33.39 -9.00
N ILE A 292 3.95 33.03 -10.27
CA ILE A 292 2.70 32.48 -10.80
C ILE A 292 2.40 31.12 -10.15
N ALA A 293 3.38 30.23 -10.04
CA ALA A 293 3.22 28.93 -9.40
C ALA A 293 2.78 29.06 -7.94
N GLU A 294 3.40 29.97 -7.18
CA GLU A 294 3.05 30.25 -5.78
C GLU A 294 1.65 30.84 -5.65
N ALA A 295 1.26 31.77 -6.55
CA ALA A 295 -0.07 32.37 -6.57
C ALA A 295 -1.18 31.37 -6.97
N CYS A 296 -0.84 30.40 -7.83
CA CYS A 296 -1.75 29.36 -8.31
C CYS A 296 -1.84 28.15 -7.35
N ALA A 297 -1.03 28.10 -6.30
CA ALA A 297 -1.13 27.06 -5.28
C ALA A 297 -2.48 27.14 -4.54
N LEU A 298 -3.12 25.99 -4.30
CA LEU A 298 -4.48 25.93 -3.75
C LEU A 298 -4.64 26.69 -2.42
N LYS A 299 -3.65 26.58 -1.52
CA LYS A 299 -3.64 27.30 -0.24
C LYS A 299 -3.58 28.82 -0.46
N SER A 300 -2.75 29.27 -1.40
CA SER A 300 -2.65 30.68 -1.77
C SER A 300 -3.97 31.20 -2.32
N MET A 301 -4.61 30.46 -3.24
CA MET A 301 -5.92 30.83 -3.79
C MET A 301 -7.02 30.88 -2.72
N GLN A 302 -7.04 29.94 -1.76
CA GLN A 302 -8.04 29.93 -0.68
C GLN A 302 -7.82 31.04 0.37
N ASN A 303 -6.60 31.55 0.49
CA ASN A 303 -6.22 32.57 1.46
C ASN A 303 -6.12 33.98 0.86
N ALA A 304 -6.21 34.13 -0.47
CA ALA A 304 -6.22 35.41 -1.15
C ALA A 304 -7.45 36.27 -0.76
N GLU A 305 -7.40 37.58 -1.05
CA GLU A 305 -8.61 38.42 -1.03
C GLU A 305 -9.67 37.79 -1.96
N GLY A 306 -10.91 37.67 -1.48
CA GLY A 306 -11.93 36.84 -2.14
C GLY A 306 -11.85 35.34 -1.81
N GLY A 307 -11.01 34.91 -0.87
CA GLY A 307 -10.78 33.51 -0.48
C GLY A 307 -12.02 32.72 -0.08
N ALA A 308 -13.10 33.37 0.40
CA ALA A 308 -14.39 32.72 0.58
C ALA A 308 -14.98 32.16 -0.73
N ARG A 309 -14.72 32.83 -1.85
CA ARG A 309 -15.12 32.42 -3.21
C ARG A 309 -14.35 31.19 -3.65
N TYR A 310 -13.03 31.20 -3.49
CA TYR A 310 -12.17 30.07 -3.80
C TYR A 310 -12.48 28.86 -2.91
N LYS A 311 -12.75 29.06 -1.61
CA LYS A 311 -13.23 27.98 -0.72
C LYS A 311 -14.51 27.29 -1.21
N TYR A 312 -15.36 28.01 -1.93
CA TYR A 312 -16.62 27.49 -2.46
C TYR A 312 -16.44 26.79 -3.83
N THR A 313 -15.57 27.31 -4.70
CA THR A 313 -15.41 26.83 -6.08
C THR A 313 -14.24 25.85 -6.28
N THR A 314 -13.21 25.92 -5.44
CA THR A 314 -11.99 25.10 -5.54
C THR A 314 -11.92 24.03 -4.46
N ARG A 315 -11.44 22.84 -4.85
CA ARG A 315 -11.19 21.70 -3.96
C ARG A 315 -9.93 20.98 -4.45
N LYS A 316 -9.23 20.23 -3.59
CA LYS A 316 -8.03 19.46 -3.95
C LYS A 316 -8.36 18.49 -5.09
N GLY A 317 -8.02 18.86 -6.34
CA GLY A 317 -8.26 18.08 -7.55
C GLY A 317 -7.03 17.26 -7.89
N GLY A 318 -6.86 16.10 -7.25
CA GLY A 318 -5.82 15.14 -7.67
C GLY A 318 -6.26 14.39 -8.92
N ILE A 319 -5.29 13.78 -9.60
CA ILE A 319 -5.50 12.83 -10.69
C ILE A 319 -5.97 11.50 -10.08
N GLY A 320 -6.96 10.85 -10.69
CA GLY A 320 -7.37 9.48 -10.33
C GLY A 320 -8.22 9.38 -9.07
N LYS A 321 -8.73 10.50 -8.54
CA LYS A 321 -9.58 10.51 -7.33
C LYS A 321 -10.93 9.82 -7.53
N TRP A 322 -11.35 9.64 -8.77
CA TRP A 322 -12.56 8.90 -9.10
C TRP A 322 -12.55 7.46 -8.58
N SER A 323 -11.39 6.82 -8.44
CA SER A 323 -11.24 5.48 -7.84
C SER A 323 -11.73 5.39 -6.39
N GLN A 324 -11.81 6.52 -5.69
CA GLN A 324 -12.29 6.59 -4.30
C GLN A 324 -13.81 6.79 -4.20
N ALA A 325 -14.51 6.90 -5.34
CA ALA A 325 -15.96 6.98 -5.34
C ALA A 325 -16.55 5.61 -4.99
N PRO A 326 -17.70 5.55 -4.29
CA PRO A 326 -18.39 4.30 -3.99
C PRO A 326 -19.11 3.79 -5.25
N LEU A 327 -18.39 3.47 -6.32
CA LEU A 327 -18.91 3.00 -7.61
C LEU A 327 -18.20 1.70 -7.96
N THR A 328 -18.94 0.69 -8.42
CA THR A 328 -18.39 -0.63 -8.75
C THR A 328 -17.77 -0.67 -10.14
N LYS A 329 -17.01 -1.73 -10.44
CA LYS A 329 -16.45 -1.99 -11.77
C LYS A 329 -17.51 -1.99 -12.88
N GLU A 330 -18.72 -2.46 -12.62
CA GLU A 330 -19.84 -2.46 -13.56
C GLU A 330 -20.28 -1.03 -13.91
N HIS A 331 -20.29 -0.12 -12.93
CA HIS A 331 -20.59 1.29 -13.17
C HIS A 331 -19.50 1.92 -14.04
N TRP A 332 -18.22 1.62 -13.80
CA TRP A 332 -17.16 2.15 -14.65
C TRP A 332 -17.21 1.59 -16.08
N LYS A 333 -17.57 0.32 -16.26
CA LYS A 333 -17.85 -0.24 -17.59
C LYS A 333 -19.00 0.47 -18.30
N GLU A 334 -20.08 0.83 -17.58
CA GLU A 334 -21.18 1.62 -18.13
C GLU A 334 -20.71 3.01 -18.56
N PHE A 335 -19.91 3.68 -17.71
CA PHE A 335 -19.31 4.97 -18.03
C PHE A 335 -18.47 4.89 -19.31
N ASP A 336 -17.57 3.91 -19.39
CA ASP A 336 -16.64 3.74 -20.51
C ASP A 336 -17.40 3.41 -21.79
N SER A 337 -18.49 2.63 -21.70
CA SER A 337 -19.38 2.38 -22.85
C SER A 337 -20.04 3.66 -23.38
N VAL A 338 -20.50 4.56 -22.51
CA VAL A 338 -21.04 5.85 -22.91
C VAL A 338 -19.93 6.75 -23.48
N PHE A 339 -18.75 6.76 -22.86
CA PHE A 339 -17.59 7.49 -23.35
C PHE A 339 -17.24 7.07 -24.78
N ASP A 340 -17.04 5.78 -25.03
CA ASP A 340 -16.65 5.25 -26.34
C ASP A 340 -17.74 5.49 -27.39
N LYS A 341 -19.01 5.34 -27.00
CA LYS A 341 -20.15 5.60 -27.90
C LYS A 341 -20.25 7.06 -28.33
N VAL A 342 -19.95 8.01 -27.43
CA VAL A 342 -20.24 9.43 -27.64
C VAL A 342 -18.99 10.20 -28.08
N LEU A 343 -17.82 9.81 -27.59
CA LEU A 343 -16.54 10.48 -27.81
C LEU A 343 -15.53 9.60 -28.58
N GLY A 344 -15.96 8.44 -29.08
CA GLY A 344 -15.12 7.47 -29.80
C GLY A 344 -14.44 8.00 -31.07
N ASP A 345 -14.86 9.15 -31.58
CA ASP A 345 -14.27 9.87 -32.72
C ASP A 345 -13.78 11.29 -32.37
N VAL A 346 -13.84 11.67 -31.09
CA VAL A 346 -13.50 13.02 -30.61
C VAL A 346 -12.03 13.10 -30.23
N LYS A 347 -11.23 13.72 -31.11
CA LYS A 347 -9.75 13.78 -30.99
C LYS A 347 -9.24 14.41 -29.70
N ILE A 348 -9.87 15.50 -29.23
CA ILE A 348 -9.45 16.14 -27.97
C ILE A 348 -9.77 15.29 -26.71
N ALA A 349 -10.53 14.20 -26.86
CA ALA A 349 -10.88 13.27 -25.79
C ALA A 349 -10.09 11.94 -25.85
N ASP A 350 -9.43 11.64 -26.98
CA ASP A 350 -8.56 10.47 -27.17
C ASP A 350 -7.58 10.21 -26.01
N PRO A 351 -6.92 11.22 -25.41
CA PRO A 351 -5.99 10.98 -24.30
C PRO A 351 -6.63 10.29 -23.11
N PHE A 352 -7.93 10.51 -22.89
CA PHE A 352 -8.61 10.02 -21.71
C PHE A 352 -9.02 8.56 -21.80
N ARG A 353 -9.02 7.94 -22.99
CA ARG A 353 -9.30 6.50 -23.13
C ARG A 353 -8.30 5.66 -22.33
N PHE A 354 -7.04 6.07 -22.36
CA PHE A 354 -5.95 5.38 -21.65
C PHE A 354 -6.01 5.51 -20.13
N PHE A 355 -6.62 6.58 -19.63
CA PHE A 355 -6.88 6.80 -18.20
C PHE A 355 -8.20 6.18 -17.71
N GLN A 356 -8.95 5.50 -18.60
CA GLN A 356 -10.28 4.96 -18.29
C GLN A 356 -10.32 3.44 -18.11
N TYR A 357 -9.47 2.68 -18.81
CA TYR A 357 -9.48 1.22 -18.76
C TYR A 357 -8.71 0.64 -17.56
N GLU A 358 -9.36 -0.23 -16.77
CA GLU A 358 -8.67 -1.12 -15.81
C GLU A 358 -7.82 -2.19 -16.51
N SER A 359 -8.09 -2.48 -17.79
CA SER A 359 -7.38 -3.46 -18.61
C SER A 359 -6.99 -2.84 -19.95
N VAL A 360 -5.71 -2.47 -20.10
CA VAL A 360 -5.19 -1.98 -21.38
C VAL A 360 -4.91 -3.20 -22.27
N PRO A 361 -5.43 -3.25 -23.50
CA PRO A 361 -5.11 -4.32 -24.45
C PRO A 361 -3.58 -4.49 -24.58
N GLY A 362 -3.10 -5.73 -24.40
CA GLY A 362 -1.68 -6.07 -24.43
C GLY A 362 -0.93 -5.93 -23.11
N MET A 363 -1.60 -5.77 -21.96
CA MET A 363 -0.94 -5.90 -20.65
C MET A 363 -0.22 -7.25 -20.47
N PRO A 364 0.91 -7.30 -19.72
CA PRO A 364 1.52 -8.58 -19.35
C PRO A 364 0.55 -9.40 -18.51
N GLU A 365 0.80 -10.70 -18.45
CA GLU A 365 0.21 -11.52 -17.39
C GLU A 365 0.87 -11.17 -16.05
N ALA A 366 0.12 -11.30 -14.95
CA ALA A 366 0.70 -11.07 -13.63
C ALA A 366 1.84 -12.07 -13.37
N LEU A 367 2.86 -11.67 -12.62
CA LEU A 367 4.00 -12.55 -12.34
C LEU A 367 3.57 -13.84 -11.63
N GLY A 368 2.49 -13.78 -10.84
CA GLY A 368 1.89 -14.95 -10.19
C GLY A 368 1.08 -15.87 -11.11
N GLU A 369 0.74 -15.42 -12.32
CA GLU A 369 0.03 -16.20 -13.34
C GLU A 369 1.02 -16.83 -14.34
N CYS A 370 2.28 -16.40 -14.35
CA CYS A 370 3.35 -16.95 -15.18
C CYS A 370 3.89 -18.26 -14.62
N ASP A 371 4.09 -19.26 -15.48
CA ASP A 371 4.81 -20.49 -15.16
C ASP A 371 6.22 -20.52 -15.79
N LEU A 372 6.99 -21.59 -15.52
CA LEU A 372 8.34 -21.77 -16.06
C LEU A 372 8.37 -22.03 -17.58
N ASP A 373 7.22 -22.26 -18.23
CA ASP A 373 7.09 -22.56 -19.67
C ASP A 373 6.47 -21.40 -20.47
N THR A 374 6.07 -20.34 -19.79
CA THR A 374 5.48 -19.14 -20.38
C THR A 374 6.50 -18.44 -21.29
N ASP A 375 6.08 -18.10 -22.52
CA ASP A 375 6.87 -17.37 -23.52
C ASP A 375 6.37 -15.91 -23.62
N PRO A 376 7.01 -14.96 -22.89
CA PRO A 376 6.55 -13.57 -22.84
C PRO A 376 6.75 -12.80 -24.16
N ARG A 377 7.41 -13.40 -25.16
CA ARG A 377 7.49 -12.82 -26.52
C ARG A 377 6.14 -12.88 -27.25
N ARG A 378 5.19 -13.68 -26.76
CA ARG A 378 3.83 -13.79 -27.32
C ARG A 378 2.85 -12.77 -26.77
N TRP A 379 3.22 -12.05 -25.71
CA TRP A 379 2.38 -11.01 -25.16
C TRP A 379 2.33 -9.84 -26.13
N GLU A 380 1.12 -9.34 -26.42
CA GLU A 380 0.96 -8.16 -27.26
C GLU A 380 1.72 -6.97 -26.63
N PRO A 381 2.40 -6.15 -27.44
CA PRO A 381 3.03 -4.95 -26.92
C PRO A 381 1.96 -3.91 -26.58
N TYR A 382 2.20 -3.14 -25.54
CA TYR A 382 1.32 -2.04 -25.14
C TYR A 382 2.13 -0.93 -24.49
N LEU A 383 1.55 0.27 -24.52
CA LEU A 383 2.21 1.48 -24.06
C LEU A 383 1.25 2.31 -23.22
N LEU A 384 1.73 2.80 -22.07
CA LEU A 384 1.01 3.84 -21.33
C LEU A 384 1.39 5.19 -21.95
N VAL A 385 0.38 5.92 -22.41
CA VAL A 385 0.56 7.24 -22.98
C VAL A 385 0.34 8.32 -21.93
N MET A 386 1.14 9.38 -22.00
CA MET A 386 1.02 10.56 -21.17
C MET A 386 0.65 11.77 -22.01
N LEU A 387 0.23 12.84 -21.34
CA LEU A 387 -0.03 14.12 -21.97
C LEU A 387 1.18 15.05 -21.78
N ARG A 388 1.98 15.28 -22.84
CA ARG A 388 3.11 16.23 -22.87
C ARG A 388 2.85 17.29 -23.94
N ASP A 389 3.05 18.55 -23.61
CA ASP A 389 2.79 19.68 -24.51
C ASP A 389 1.39 19.62 -25.16
N GLY A 390 0.40 19.14 -24.39
CA GLY A 390 -0.99 18.91 -24.80
C GLY A 390 -1.18 17.97 -25.98
N MET A 391 -0.22 17.08 -26.20
CA MET A 391 -0.32 15.93 -27.08
C MET A 391 -0.28 14.66 -26.24
N ILE A 392 -1.05 13.64 -26.66
CA ILE A 392 -0.81 12.27 -26.21
C ILE A 392 0.55 11.89 -26.78
N VAL A 393 1.53 11.72 -25.91
CA VAL A 393 2.83 11.17 -26.29
C VAL A 393 3.03 9.86 -25.54
N PRO A 394 3.68 8.88 -26.17
CA PRO A 394 4.31 7.81 -25.42
C PRO A 394 5.19 8.39 -24.32
N ASP A 395 5.17 7.75 -23.15
CA ASP A 395 5.97 8.19 -22.00
C ASP A 395 7.43 8.50 -22.46
N PRO A 396 7.92 9.74 -22.31
CA PRO A 396 9.12 10.24 -22.98
C PRO A 396 10.46 9.61 -22.54
N LEU A 397 10.42 8.56 -21.73
CA LEU A 397 11.59 7.94 -21.11
C LEU A 397 12.36 7.00 -22.06
N PHE A 398 11.86 6.88 -23.30
CA PHE A 398 12.62 6.43 -24.46
C PHE A 398 12.85 7.58 -25.46
N ARG A 399 13.63 8.60 -25.10
CA ARG A 399 14.18 9.53 -26.12
C ARG A 399 15.39 8.89 -26.80
N VAL A 400 15.35 8.88 -28.13
CA VAL A 400 16.20 8.05 -29.01
C VAL A 400 17.35 8.85 -29.66
N ASP A 401 17.52 10.13 -29.33
CA ASP A 401 18.32 11.02 -30.18
C ASP A 401 19.82 11.03 -29.87
N GLY A 402 20.41 9.94 -29.36
CA GLY A 402 21.86 9.68 -29.34
C GLY A 402 22.78 10.74 -28.70
N LYS A 403 22.21 11.81 -28.16
CA LYS A 403 22.83 12.85 -27.37
C LYS A 403 22.16 12.80 -26.03
N ASP A 404 22.78 12.01 -25.16
CA ASP A 404 22.71 12.25 -23.74
C ASP A 404 23.19 13.68 -23.47
N ASP A 405 22.28 14.64 -23.51
CA ASP A 405 22.33 15.73 -22.55
C ASP A 405 21.88 15.17 -21.19
N ARG A 406 22.55 14.07 -20.75
CA ARG A 406 22.66 13.65 -19.36
C ARG A 406 23.37 14.78 -18.65
N GLY A 407 22.62 15.84 -18.35
CA GLY A 407 22.79 16.45 -17.04
C GLY A 407 22.78 15.30 -16.05
N ASP A 408 23.86 15.18 -15.32
CA ASP A 408 24.20 14.14 -14.35
C ASP A 408 23.01 13.86 -13.40
N LEU A 409 22.07 13.00 -13.80
CA LEU A 409 20.79 12.76 -13.13
C LEU A 409 20.61 11.29 -12.72
N THR A 410 21.67 10.48 -12.80
CA THR A 410 21.81 9.32 -11.89
C THR A 410 21.78 9.77 -10.42
N GLY A 411 22.08 11.04 -10.15
CA GLY A 411 21.90 11.67 -8.85
C GLY A 411 20.51 12.27 -8.66
N PHE A 412 19.52 11.47 -8.26
CA PHE A 412 18.72 11.96 -7.13
C PHE A 412 19.75 12.32 -6.05
N GLN A 413 19.86 13.60 -5.67
CA GLN A 413 20.88 14.00 -4.71
C GLN A 413 20.75 13.11 -3.49
N TYR A 414 21.77 12.26 -3.33
CA TYR A 414 22.02 11.55 -2.10
C TYR A 414 22.36 12.62 -1.06
N ASN A 415 21.32 13.18 -0.45
CA ASN A 415 21.43 13.42 0.97
C ASN A 415 21.87 12.09 1.57
N LYS A 416 22.70 12.10 2.60
CA LYS A 416 23.05 10.87 3.32
C LYS A 416 21.99 10.60 4.40
N PRO A 417 20.68 10.34 4.15
CA PRO A 417 19.82 10.02 5.25
C PRO A 417 20.22 8.64 5.75
N ARG A 418 20.35 8.53 7.06
CA ARG A 418 20.24 7.24 7.72
C ARG A 418 18.80 6.76 7.55
N LEU A 419 18.59 5.47 7.28
CA LEU A 419 17.24 4.92 7.27
C LEU A 419 16.69 4.98 8.71
N SER A 420 15.60 5.71 8.90
CA SER A 420 14.88 5.80 10.18
C SER A 420 13.78 4.74 10.19
N PHE A 421 14.06 3.59 10.78
CA PHE A 421 13.10 2.48 10.85
C PHE A 421 12.09 2.61 12.00
N ASP A 422 12.31 3.56 12.92
CA ASP A 422 11.38 3.85 14.03
C ASP A 422 10.11 4.56 13.55
N GLU A 423 10.15 5.16 12.37
CA GLU A 423 9.03 5.88 11.78
C GLU A 423 8.19 4.95 10.89
N CYS A 424 6.88 4.94 11.14
CA CYS A 424 5.89 4.21 10.34
C CYS A 424 4.81 5.19 9.87
N ASN A 425 4.10 4.83 8.81
CA ASN A 425 2.91 5.54 8.39
C ASN A 425 1.82 5.47 9.48
N SER A 426 0.81 6.35 9.39
CA SER A 426 -0.28 6.41 10.35
C SER A 426 -1.11 5.11 10.45
N ASP A 427 -1.06 4.25 9.43
CA ASP A 427 -1.70 2.94 9.39
C ASP A 427 -0.81 1.80 9.93
N GLY A 428 0.40 2.12 10.41
CA GLY A 428 1.38 1.17 10.93
C GLY A 428 2.22 0.48 9.85
N SER A 429 2.08 0.83 8.57
CA SER A 429 2.97 0.33 7.52
C SER A 429 4.36 0.97 7.58
N PRO A 430 5.42 0.29 7.09
CA PRO A 430 6.78 0.82 7.16
C PRO A 430 6.95 2.09 6.32
N ARG A 431 7.81 3.01 6.77
CA ARG A 431 8.15 4.24 6.05
C ARG A 431 8.83 3.97 4.70
N TYR A 432 9.69 2.96 4.65
CA TYR A 432 10.41 2.65 3.42
C TYR A 432 9.73 1.54 2.63
N HIS A 433 9.65 1.74 1.32
CA HIS A 433 9.12 0.78 0.38
C HIS A 433 10.11 0.57 -0.77
N LEU A 434 10.24 -0.67 -1.24
CA LEU A 434 11.16 -1.03 -2.30
C LEU A 434 10.36 -1.48 -3.52
N PHE A 435 10.55 -0.81 -4.66
CA PHE A 435 10.03 -1.28 -5.93
C PHE A 435 11.13 -2.05 -6.66
N VAL A 436 10.85 -3.31 -7.02
CA VAL A 436 11.81 -4.18 -7.71
C VAL A 436 11.20 -4.82 -8.96
N SER A 437 12.07 -5.39 -9.80
CA SER A 437 11.70 -6.27 -10.90
C SER A 437 12.53 -7.54 -10.85
N GLU A 438 11.89 -8.69 -11.04
CA GLU A 438 12.56 -10.00 -11.15
C GLU A 438 13.26 -10.16 -12.51
N SER A 439 12.96 -9.32 -13.52
CA SER A 439 13.77 -9.27 -14.74
C SER A 439 15.19 -8.72 -14.45
N CYS A 440 15.29 -7.73 -13.57
CA CYS A 440 16.52 -6.99 -13.31
C CYS A 440 17.43 -7.70 -12.29
N PRO A 441 18.69 -8.05 -12.63
CA PRO A 441 19.62 -8.69 -11.71
C PRO A 441 19.98 -7.79 -10.52
N LEU A 442 20.11 -6.48 -10.74
CA LEU A 442 20.47 -5.52 -9.69
C LEU A 442 19.34 -5.36 -8.67
N ALA A 443 18.09 -5.26 -9.13
CA ALA A 443 16.93 -5.19 -8.25
C ALA A 443 16.72 -6.49 -7.48
N SER A 444 16.96 -7.64 -8.11
CA SER A 444 16.93 -8.95 -7.46
C SER A 444 18.00 -9.08 -6.37
N ALA A 445 19.19 -8.51 -6.58
CA ALA A 445 20.26 -8.52 -5.57
C ALA A 445 19.87 -7.68 -4.35
N VAL A 446 19.20 -6.54 -4.54
CA VAL A 446 18.67 -5.71 -3.46
C VAL A 446 17.53 -6.42 -2.72
N SER A 447 16.61 -7.06 -3.44
CA SER A 447 15.54 -7.88 -2.86
C SER A 447 16.09 -9.05 -2.01
N ALA A 448 17.08 -9.77 -2.53
CA ALA A 448 17.77 -10.83 -1.82
C ALA A 448 18.49 -10.30 -0.57
N THR A 449 19.21 -9.18 -0.69
CA THR A 449 19.90 -8.53 0.43
C THR A 449 18.92 -8.14 1.53
N ARG A 450 17.80 -7.50 1.18
CA ARG A 450 16.72 -7.13 2.13
C ARG A 450 16.28 -8.35 2.95
N THR A 451 16.11 -9.50 2.30
CA THR A 451 15.69 -10.74 2.95
C THR A 451 16.80 -11.36 3.80
N LEU A 452 18.04 -11.41 3.29
CA LEU A 452 19.20 -11.94 4.00
C LEU A 452 19.54 -11.16 5.27
N LEU A 453 19.32 -9.84 5.25
CA LEU A 453 19.49 -8.96 6.40
C LEU A 453 18.25 -8.93 7.32
N GLY A 454 17.18 -9.67 7.01
CA GLY A 454 15.96 -9.74 7.82
C GLY A 454 15.17 -8.43 7.87
N LEU A 455 15.31 -7.57 6.86
CA LEU A 455 14.66 -6.26 6.78
C LEU A 455 13.22 -6.34 6.28
N ASP A 456 12.66 -7.55 6.14
CA ASP A 456 11.33 -7.77 5.59
C ASP A 456 10.27 -6.95 6.29
N SER A 457 10.33 -6.85 7.62
CA SER A 457 9.38 -6.09 8.44
C SER A 457 9.58 -4.57 8.37
N MET A 458 10.74 -4.09 7.96
CA MET A 458 11.15 -2.68 8.01
C MET A 458 11.11 -1.98 6.65
N ILE A 459 11.33 -2.72 5.57
CA ILE A 459 11.22 -2.23 4.20
C ILE A 459 10.13 -3.06 3.53
N SER A 460 8.99 -2.44 3.24
CA SER A 460 7.95 -3.09 2.42
C SER A 460 8.43 -3.21 0.96
N MET A 461 7.85 -4.09 0.15
CA MET A 461 8.29 -4.29 -1.22
C MET A 461 7.11 -4.59 -2.14
N ASP A 462 7.16 -4.09 -3.37
CA ASP A 462 6.31 -4.50 -4.48
C ASP A 462 7.21 -5.02 -5.62
N VAL A 463 6.79 -6.11 -6.26
CA VAL A 463 7.50 -6.73 -7.39
C VAL A 463 6.71 -6.46 -8.67
N ALA A 464 7.37 -5.95 -9.70
CA ALA A 464 6.74 -5.66 -10.98
C ALA A 464 6.25 -6.94 -11.67
N ASP A 465 5.07 -6.86 -12.27
CA ASP A 465 4.45 -7.92 -13.08
C ASP A 465 5.01 -7.94 -14.52
N GLY A 466 5.74 -6.91 -14.91
CA GLY A 466 6.47 -6.86 -16.15
C GLY A 466 6.87 -5.44 -16.53
N GLU A 467 7.33 -5.30 -17.77
CA GLU A 467 7.73 -4.03 -18.34
C GLU A 467 6.88 -3.69 -19.58
N SER A 468 6.65 -2.40 -19.79
CA SER A 468 5.92 -1.82 -20.91
C SER A 468 6.73 -0.70 -21.56
N GLY A 469 6.22 -0.12 -22.65
CA GLY A 469 6.84 1.09 -23.24
C GLY A 469 6.91 2.31 -22.29
N ALA A 470 6.25 2.27 -21.13
CA ALA A 470 6.25 3.30 -20.10
C ALA A 470 6.92 2.86 -18.77
N GLY A 471 7.77 1.83 -18.84
CA GLY A 471 8.47 1.27 -17.69
C GLY A 471 7.70 0.17 -16.97
N LEU A 472 8.12 -0.10 -15.73
CA LEU A 472 7.65 -1.23 -14.90
C LEU A 472 6.20 -1.05 -14.45
N VAL A 473 5.42 -2.12 -14.57
CA VAL A 473 3.98 -2.18 -14.22
C VAL A 473 3.72 -3.18 -13.08
N PHE A 474 2.74 -2.86 -12.25
CA PHE A 474 2.23 -3.66 -11.14
C PHE A 474 0.71 -3.80 -11.34
N LEU A 475 0.27 -4.90 -11.91
CA LEU A 475 -1.11 -5.11 -12.36
C LEU A 475 -2.11 -5.14 -11.21
N ASN A 476 -1.67 -5.63 -10.06
CA ASN A 476 -2.46 -5.68 -8.83
C ASN A 476 -2.44 -4.35 -8.05
N GLY A 477 -1.91 -3.28 -8.65
CA GLY A 477 -1.74 -1.98 -8.02
C GLY A 477 -0.49 -1.91 -7.13
N CYS A 478 -0.44 -0.91 -6.26
CA CYS A 478 0.67 -0.67 -5.34
C CYS A 478 0.22 -0.90 -3.89
N SER A 479 1.05 -1.56 -3.09
CA SER A 479 0.75 -1.83 -1.68
C SER A 479 1.13 -0.68 -0.73
N CYS A 480 1.87 0.33 -1.23
CA CYS A 480 2.40 1.43 -0.42
C CYS A 480 1.67 2.76 -0.60
N ALA A 481 1.76 3.63 0.40
CA ALA A 481 1.21 4.97 0.30
C ALA A 481 2.01 5.83 -0.72
N PRO A 482 1.36 6.78 -1.41
CA PRO A 482 -0.06 7.15 -1.31
C PRO A 482 -1.01 6.33 -2.19
N TRP A 483 -0.53 5.29 -2.89
CA TRP A 483 -1.31 4.55 -3.88
C TRP A 483 -2.04 3.32 -3.33
N LYS A 484 -1.74 2.92 -2.09
CA LYS A 484 -2.38 1.81 -1.38
C LYS A 484 -3.90 1.90 -1.42
N GLY A 485 -4.54 0.86 -1.95
CA GLY A 485 -5.99 0.73 -2.06
C GLY A 485 -6.60 1.35 -3.32
N ASN A 486 -5.79 1.88 -4.24
CA ASN A 486 -6.26 2.22 -5.58
C ASN A 486 -6.57 0.93 -6.36
N GLU A 487 -7.70 0.90 -7.06
CA GLU A 487 -8.03 -0.21 -7.95
C GLU A 487 -7.33 -0.04 -9.31
N GLY A 488 -6.85 -1.15 -9.87
CA GLY A 488 -6.23 -1.21 -11.19
C GLY A 488 -4.69 -1.18 -11.18
N PRO A 489 -4.08 -1.30 -12.37
CA PRO A 489 -2.63 -1.35 -12.54
C PRO A 489 -1.94 -0.06 -12.08
N PHE A 490 -0.73 -0.22 -11.54
CA PHE A 490 0.16 0.84 -11.10
C PHE A 490 1.45 0.82 -11.93
N TRP A 491 2.05 1.99 -12.18
CA TRP A 491 3.29 2.09 -12.95
C TRP A 491 4.36 2.85 -12.18
N LEU A 492 5.59 2.37 -12.24
CA LEU A 492 6.71 2.90 -11.46
C LEU A 492 7.04 4.36 -11.77
N TYR A 493 6.77 4.84 -12.98
CA TYR A 493 6.97 6.25 -13.34
C TYR A 493 6.22 7.21 -12.40
N SER A 494 5.09 6.77 -11.83
CA SER A 494 4.31 7.55 -10.86
C SER A 494 5.14 7.90 -9.63
N VAL A 495 6.07 7.04 -9.23
CA VAL A 495 7.02 7.27 -8.13
C VAL A 495 8.00 8.38 -8.48
N TYR A 496 8.58 8.31 -9.68
CA TYR A 496 9.52 9.32 -10.18
C TYR A 496 8.87 10.69 -10.31
N GLN A 497 7.66 10.76 -10.90
CA GLN A 497 6.91 12.00 -11.04
C GLN A 497 6.46 12.59 -9.71
N LEU A 498 6.05 11.75 -8.75
CA LEU A 498 5.68 12.24 -7.42
C LEU A 498 6.90 12.79 -6.68
N SER A 499 8.06 12.12 -6.80
CA SER A 499 9.31 12.57 -6.21
C SER A 499 9.84 13.85 -6.84
N ASN A 500 9.69 14.00 -8.16
CA ASN A 500 10.08 15.18 -8.93
C ASN A 500 9.23 15.26 -10.21
N SER A 501 8.30 16.21 -10.23
CA SER A 501 7.29 16.34 -11.28
C SER A 501 7.85 16.71 -12.66
N ILE A 502 9.09 17.22 -12.72
CA ILE A 502 9.78 17.57 -13.97
C ILE A 502 10.88 16.57 -14.36
N ALA A 503 11.02 15.44 -13.65
CA ALA A 503 12.05 14.46 -13.94
C ALA A 503 11.86 13.82 -15.32
N THR A 504 12.92 13.81 -16.13
CA THR A 504 12.95 13.17 -17.47
C THR A 504 14.00 12.07 -17.56
N THR A 505 14.15 11.27 -16.49
CA THR A 505 15.17 10.21 -16.34
C THR A 505 14.61 8.82 -16.61
N LEU A 506 15.48 7.85 -16.92
CA LEU A 506 15.10 6.44 -17.06
C LEU A 506 14.38 5.93 -15.79
N ILE A 507 13.30 5.18 -15.97
CA ILE A 507 12.60 4.50 -14.88
C ILE A 507 13.30 3.18 -14.62
N THR A 508 14.14 3.16 -13.59
CA THR A 508 14.94 1.98 -13.24
C THR A 508 14.34 1.29 -12.01
N ALA A 509 14.59 -0.01 -11.90
CA ALA A 509 14.53 -0.72 -10.62
C ALA A 509 15.95 -1.15 -10.21
N PRO A 510 16.27 -1.22 -8.91
CA PRO A 510 15.36 -1.01 -7.77
C PRO A 510 15.12 0.48 -7.45
N VAL A 511 14.02 0.78 -6.76
CA VAL A 511 13.75 2.11 -6.17
C VAL A 511 13.44 1.96 -4.69
N LEU A 512 14.22 2.61 -3.84
CA LEU A 512 13.91 2.79 -2.43
C LEU A 512 13.11 4.09 -2.25
N TRP A 513 11.86 3.96 -1.83
CA TRP A 513 10.87 5.01 -1.69
C TRP A 513 10.59 5.32 -0.22
N ASP A 514 10.56 6.61 0.12
CA ASP A 514 10.09 7.11 1.42
C ASP A 514 8.60 7.48 1.31
N THR A 515 7.72 6.70 1.92
CA THR A 515 6.27 6.90 1.85
C THR A 515 5.79 8.11 2.65
N VAL A 516 6.58 8.58 3.62
CA VAL A 516 6.24 9.72 4.48
C VAL A 516 6.58 11.02 3.76
N GLU A 517 7.83 11.11 3.28
CA GLU A 517 8.31 12.29 2.53
C GLU A 517 7.80 12.32 1.09
N GLN A 518 7.29 11.18 0.59
CA GLN A 518 6.86 10.97 -0.79
C GLN A 518 7.97 11.30 -1.78
N LYS A 519 9.17 10.74 -1.53
CA LYS A 519 10.37 10.95 -2.35
C LYS A 519 11.16 9.66 -2.52
N ILE A 520 11.85 9.55 -3.66
CA ILE A 520 12.85 8.52 -3.89
C ILE A 520 14.05 8.81 -2.98
N VAL A 521 14.44 7.82 -2.17
CA VAL A 521 15.65 7.83 -1.35
C VAL A 521 16.87 7.54 -2.22
N SER A 522 16.79 6.47 -3.01
CA SER A 522 17.80 6.08 -4.00
C SER A 522 17.17 5.15 -5.03
N ASN A 523 17.70 5.18 -6.25
CA ASN A 523 17.46 4.18 -7.29
C ASN A 523 18.78 3.50 -7.74
N ASP A 524 19.86 3.69 -6.97
CA ASP A 524 21.15 3.02 -7.16
C ASP A 524 21.19 1.74 -6.31
N ALA A 525 21.31 0.58 -6.96
CA ALA A 525 21.27 -0.70 -6.29
C ALA A 525 22.41 -0.92 -5.28
N TRP A 526 23.60 -0.40 -5.57
CA TRP A 526 24.75 -0.51 -4.67
C TRP A 526 24.56 0.37 -3.44
N GLU A 527 24.12 1.61 -3.63
CA GLU A 527 23.83 2.50 -2.52
C GLU A 527 22.67 1.97 -1.65
N ILE A 528 21.62 1.41 -2.25
CA ILE A 528 20.53 0.79 -1.48
C ILE A 528 21.06 -0.41 -0.66
N LEU A 529 21.91 -1.27 -1.25
CA LEU A 529 22.55 -2.36 -0.52
C LEU A 529 23.37 -1.83 0.67
N LYS A 530 24.18 -0.78 0.44
CA LYS A 530 24.98 -0.15 1.49
C LYS A 530 24.13 0.47 2.59
N LEU A 531 23.05 1.18 2.24
CA LEU A 531 22.10 1.75 3.19
C LEU A 531 21.45 0.69 4.07
N MET A 532 21.17 -0.49 3.52
CA MET A 532 20.67 -1.63 4.29
C MET A 532 21.75 -2.30 5.16
N SER A 533 23.03 -2.15 4.80
CA SER A 533 24.15 -2.90 5.40
C SER A 533 25.02 -2.10 6.38
N HIS A 534 24.90 -0.76 6.47
CA HIS A 534 25.78 0.08 7.31
C HIS A 534 25.09 0.72 8.53
N GLU A 535 25.66 0.50 9.73
CA GLU A 535 25.43 1.28 10.96
C GLU A 535 26.63 2.23 11.16
N ASP A 536 26.41 3.55 11.32
CA ASP A 536 27.49 4.51 11.67
C ASP A 536 27.53 4.91 13.16
N ASP A 537 28.72 4.71 13.74
CA ASP A 537 29.28 4.82 15.11
C ASP A 537 28.81 5.91 16.11
N GLN A 538 27.72 6.67 15.93
CA GLN A 538 27.33 7.73 16.89
C GLN A 538 25.81 7.99 17.04
N SER A 539 24.94 6.98 17.01
CA SER A 539 23.56 7.23 17.47
C SER A 539 22.88 6.00 18.05
N ASP A 540 22.29 6.22 19.22
CA ASP A 540 21.30 5.40 19.94
C ASP A 540 19.98 5.16 19.16
N LEU A 541 20.03 5.03 17.82
CA LEU A 541 18.85 5.00 16.94
C LEU A 541 18.70 3.72 16.11
N ILE A 542 19.42 2.65 16.44
CA ILE A 542 19.02 1.30 16.02
C ILE A 542 18.97 0.42 17.26
N SER A 543 17.94 0.66 18.07
CA SER A 543 17.41 -0.37 18.94
C SER A 543 16.55 -1.28 18.07
N TYR A 544 17.17 -2.26 17.40
CA TYR A 544 16.42 -3.43 16.91
C TYR A 544 15.48 -3.89 18.02
N ASN A 545 14.19 -4.04 17.70
CA ASN A 545 13.25 -4.78 18.53
C ASN A 545 13.86 -6.17 18.75
N ASP A 546 14.09 -6.55 20.00
CA ASP A 546 14.75 -7.80 20.43
C ASP A 546 13.97 -9.10 20.06
N ALA A 547 13.03 -9.03 19.10
CA ALA A 547 12.27 -10.15 18.53
C ALA A 547 12.83 -10.65 17.18
N LEU A 548 13.73 -9.90 16.53
CA LEU A 548 14.42 -10.30 15.30
C LEU A 548 15.91 -10.38 15.63
N GLY A 549 16.35 -11.61 15.94
CA GLY A 549 17.72 -11.89 16.34
C GLY A 549 18.74 -11.47 15.29
N VAL A 550 19.85 -10.96 15.80
CA VAL A 550 21.10 -10.64 15.09
C VAL A 550 21.46 -11.71 14.06
N ILE A 551 21.40 -11.38 12.77
CA ILE A 551 22.12 -12.08 11.71
C ILE A 551 22.70 -11.01 10.77
N LEU A 552 24.05 -10.98 10.71
CA LEU A 552 24.89 -10.12 9.86
C LEU A 552 25.00 -8.64 10.26
N LYS A 553 25.29 -8.33 11.54
CA LYS A 553 25.65 -6.95 11.94
C LYS A 553 26.91 -6.41 11.23
N GLU A 554 27.69 -7.27 10.58
CA GLU A 554 28.82 -6.88 9.70
C GLU A 554 28.89 -7.67 8.37
N GLY A 555 27.87 -8.46 8.01
CA GLY A 555 28.11 -9.71 7.27
C GLY A 555 28.04 -9.70 5.73
N LEU A 556 27.60 -8.61 5.07
CA LEU A 556 27.69 -8.48 3.61
C LEU A 556 28.62 -7.34 3.18
N CYS A 557 28.72 -6.27 3.98
CA CYS A 557 29.63 -5.15 3.79
C CYS A 557 30.43 -4.86 5.08
N PRO A 558 31.33 -5.75 5.53
CA PRO A 558 32.19 -5.47 6.67
C PRO A 558 33.00 -4.19 6.41
N ARG A 559 33.02 -3.26 7.36
CA ARG A 559 33.73 -1.97 7.22
C ARG A 559 35.20 -2.15 6.84
N GLU A 560 35.85 -3.12 7.47
CA GLU A 560 37.26 -3.48 7.24
C GLU A 560 37.54 -4.00 5.83
N GLN A 561 36.52 -4.50 5.11
CA GLN A 561 36.62 -4.98 3.73
C GLN A 561 35.95 -4.03 2.73
N MET A 562 35.40 -2.91 3.16
CA MET A 562 34.54 -2.07 2.32
C MET A 562 35.25 -1.55 1.08
N GLU A 563 36.50 -1.11 1.22
CA GLU A 563 37.32 -0.67 0.08
C GLU A 563 37.52 -1.81 -0.93
N ALA A 564 37.79 -3.04 -0.46
CA ALA A 564 37.95 -4.20 -1.32
C ALA A 564 36.63 -4.59 -2.01
N ILE A 565 35.51 -4.47 -1.30
CA ILE A 565 34.17 -4.72 -1.84
C ILE A 565 33.81 -3.70 -2.91
N GLU A 566 34.01 -2.40 -2.67
CA GLU A 566 33.73 -1.35 -3.65
C GLU A 566 34.61 -1.50 -4.89
N ASN A 567 35.89 -1.83 -4.70
CA ASN A 567 36.79 -2.11 -5.82
C ASN A 567 36.32 -3.32 -6.65
N MET A 568 35.89 -4.41 -6.00
CA MET A 568 35.35 -5.58 -6.68
C MET A 568 34.02 -5.26 -7.40
N TYR A 569 33.11 -4.54 -6.76
CA TYR A 569 31.84 -4.13 -7.38
C TYR A 569 32.06 -3.22 -8.59
N SER A 570 33.00 -2.28 -8.50
CA SER A 570 33.40 -1.41 -9.62
C SER A 570 34.01 -2.20 -10.77
N ASP A 571 34.90 -3.15 -10.48
CA ASP A 571 35.47 -4.06 -11.48
C ASP A 571 34.37 -4.87 -12.19
N LEU A 572 33.45 -5.49 -11.43
CA LEU A 572 32.32 -6.24 -12.01
C LEU A 572 31.34 -5.35 -12.79
N SER A 573 31.05 -4.14 -12.30
CA SER A 573 30.16 -3.19 -12.98
C SER A 573 30.71 -2.76 -14.35
N ASN A 574 32.01 -2.49 -14.42
CA ASN A 574 32.69 -2.11 -15.66
C ASN A 574 32.88 -3.28 -16.63
N SER A 575 32.94 -4.51 -16.12
CA SER A 575 33.33 -5.69 -16.91
C SER A 575 32.18 -6.60 -17.31
N ILE A 576 31.20 -6.88 -16.44
CA ILE A 576 30.13 -7.85 -16.69
C ILE A 576 28.70 -7.36 -16.44
N PHE A 577 28.44 -6.48 -15.45
CA PHE A 577 27.05 -6.11 -15.12
C PHE A 577 26.36 -5.25 -16.20
N ASN A 578 27.12 -4.70 -17.13
CA ASN A 578 26.62 -3.98 -18.31
C ASN A 578 26.24 -4.88 -19.49
N VAL A 579 26.18 -6.22 -19.33
CA VAL A 579 25.81 -7.14 -20.43
C VAL A 579 24.49 -6.79 -21.09
N GLU A 580 23.51 -6.30 -20.30
CA GLU A 580 22.19 -5.94 -20.79
C GLU A 580 22.23 -4.69 -21.67
N ASP A 581 22.95 -3.66 -21.24
CA ASP A 581 23.16 -2.44 -22.04
C ASP A 581 23.87 -2.77 -23.37
N VAL A 582 24.95 -3.56 -23.32
CA VAL A 582 25.69 -4.00 -24.51
C VAL A 582 24.81 -4.84 -25.44
N GLY A 583 23.99 -5.73 -24.87
CA GLY A 583 23.04 -6.55 -25.61
C GLY A 583 21.94 -5.72 -26.29
N LEU A 584 21.41 -4.71 -25.60
CA LEU A 584 20.43 -3.78 -26.15
C LEU A 584 21.02 -2.92 -27.28
N GLU A 585 22.27 -2.47 -27.17
CA GLU A 585 22.98 -1.79 -28.26
C GLU A 585 23.10 -2.66 -29.51
N CYS A 586 23.36 -3.96 -29.33
CA CYS A 586 23.43 -4.94 -30.41
C CYS A 586 22.07 -5.12 -31.10
N ILE A 587 21.01 -5.34 -30.32
CA ILE A 587 19.63 -5.47 -30.81
C ILE A 587 19.20 -4.21 -31.56
N ALA A 588 19.55 -3.03 -31.03
CA ALA A 588 19.26 -1.75 -31.66
C ALA A 588 20.12 -1.43 -32.90
N GLN A 589 21.13 -2.26 -33.20
CA GLN A 589 22.11 -2.06 -34.28
C GLN A 589 22.90 -0.74 -34.21
N VAL A 590 23.00 -0.13 -33.02
CA VAL A 590 23.61 1.20 -32.82
C VAL A 590 25.16 1.13 -32.69
N GLY A 591 25.73 -0.05 -32.47
CA GLY A 591 27.16 -0.27 -32.20
C GLY A 591 27.89 -1.25 -33.14
N LYS A 592 27.53 -1.33 -34.43
CA LYS A 592 28.18 -2.25 -35.41
C LYS A 592 29.63 -1.89 -35.79
N ASP A 593 30.33 -1.05 -35.03
CA ASP A 593 31.69 -0.55 -35.33
C ASP A 593 32.83 -1.40 -34.71
N GLY A 594 32.54 -2.62 -34.24
CA GLY A 594 33.50 -3.53 -33.59
C GLY A 594 33.57 -3.40 -32.07
N ARG A 595 33.04 -2.30 -31.50
CA ARG A 595 33.04 -2.07 -30.04
C ARG A 595 32.14 -3.02 -29.26
N VAL A 596 31.05 -3.49 -29.87
CA VAL A 596 30.13 -4.47 -29.26
C VAL A 596 30.82 -5.83 -29.11
N ASP A 597 31.54 -6.27 -30.14
CA ASP A 597 32.31 -7.51 -30.11
C ASP A 597 33.43 -7.42 -29.05
N ASP A 598 34.15 -6.29 -28.98
CA ASP A 598 35.15 -6.02 -27.93
C ASP A 598 34.54 -6.09 -26.51
N ASN A 599 33.32 -5.56 -26.32
CA ASN A 599 32.62 -5.60 -25.04
C ASN A 599 32.18 -7.03 -24.66
N PHE A 600 31.65 -7.82 -25.61
CA PHE A 600 31.33 -9.22 -25.35
C PHE A 600 32.58 -10.05 -25.09
N GLU A 601 33.67 -9.83 -25.83
CA GLU A 601 34.96 -10.46 -25.55
C GLU A 601 35.46 -10.10 -24.15
N ARG A 602 35.32 -8.84 -23.72
CA ARG A 602 35.65 -8.42 -22.34
C ARG A 602 34.82 -9.16 -21.29
N ILE A 603 33.50 -9.28 -21.50
CA ILE A 603 32.59 -10.00 -20.59
C ILE A 603 33.00 -11.47 -20.48
N LEU A 604 33.20 -12.14 -21.62
CA LEU A 604 33.56 -13.56 -21.68
C LEU A 604 34.96 -13.82 -21.09
N THR A 605 35.91 -12.92 -21.33
CA THR A 605 37.24 -12.94 -20.71
C THR A 605 37.12 -12.82 -19.19
N LYS A 606 36.29 -11.90 -18.70
CA LYS A 606 36.09 -11.72 -17.27
C LYS A 606 35.45 -12.95 -16.62
N LEU A 607 34.50 -13.62 -17.29
CA LEU A 607 33.94 -14.88 -16.80
C LEU A 607 35.02 -15.96 -16.65
N GLN A 608 35.98 -16.03 -17.58
CA GLN A 608 37.11 -16.95 -17.43
C GLN A 608 38.00 -16.58 -16.23
N GLU A 609 38.32 -15.29 -16.05
CA GLU A 609 39.08 -14.82 -14.88
C GLU A 609 38.38 -15.17 -13.56
N LEU A 610 37.07 -14.95 -13.48
CA LEU A 610 36.26 -15.27 -12.30
C LEU A 610 36.18 -16.77 -12.06
N ASN A 611 36.05 -17.58 -13.11
CA ASN A 611 36.10 -19.04 -13.01
C ASN A 611 37.45 -19.51 -12.45
N ASP A 612 38.56 -18.95 -12.91
CA ASP A 612 39.89 -19.30 -12.40
C ASP A 612 40.11 -18.82 -10.96
N LEU A 613 39.56 -17.66 -10.60
CA LEU A 613 39.59 -17.12 -9.24
C LEU A 613 38.81 -18.00 -8.27
N LEU A 614 37.59 -18.40 -8.64
CA LEU A 614 36.68 -19.20 -7.80
C LEU A 614 37.07 -20.68 -7.73
N GLY A 615 38.03 -21.13 -8.56
CA GLY A 615 38.72 -22.40 -8.36
C GLY A 615 39.75 -22.35 -7.22
N LYS A 616 40.16 -21.15 -6.81
CA LYS A 616 41.14 -20.92 -5.73
C LYS A 616 40.51 -20.37 -4.45
N ARG A 617 39.32 -19.77 -4.54
CA ARG A 617 38.62 -19.10 -3.44
C ARG A 617 37.16 -19.53 -3.35
N ARG A 618 36.64 -19.57 -2.12
CA ARG A 618 35.24 -19.92 -1.88
C ARG A 618 34.26 -18.80 -2.29
N PHE A 619 34.63 -17.54 -2.09
CA PHE A 619 33.88 -16.36 -2.54
C PHE A 619 34.85 -15.33 -3.13
N LEU A 620 34.34 -14.26 -3.75
CA LEU A 620 35.16 -13.29 -4.48
C LEU A 620 36.29 -12.70 -3.62
N LEU A 621 35.99 -12.38 -2.38
CA LEU A 621 36.90 -11.73 -1.43
C LEU A 621 37.42 -12.64 -0.31
N GLY A 622 37.22 -13.96 -0.41
CA GLY A 622 37.80 -14.91 0.54
C GLY A 622 36.86 -16.06 0.88
N ASN A 623 36.65 -16.30 2.17
CA ASN A 623 35.84 -17.41 2.69
C ASN A 623 34.44 -17.01 3.16
N ASN A 624 34.16 -15.71 3.24
CA ASN A 624 32.88 -15.16 3.66
C ASN A 624 32.13 -14.61 2.45
N LEU A 625 30.82 -14.78 2.47
CA LEU A 625 29.90 -14.16 1.52
C LEU A 625 29.90 -12.64 1.71
N THR A 626 29.89 -11.87 0.62
CA THR A 626 29.78 -10.40 0.64
C THR A 626 28.67 -9.91 -0.29
N GLY A 627 28.30 -8.63 -0.21
CA GLY A 627 27.27 -8.05 -1.07
C GLY A 627 27.58 -8.18 -2.56
N VAL A 628 28.87 -8.13 -2.93
CA VAL A 628 29.28 -8.29 -4.34
C VAL A 628 29.10 -9.72 -4.86
N ASP A 629 29.13 -10.72 -3.99
CA ASP A 629 28.81 -12.11 -4.35
C ASP A 629 27.32 -12.26 -4.70
N ILE A 630 26.43 -11.55 -4.00
CA ILE A 630 24.98 -11.55 -4.30
C ILE A 630 24.72 -10.97 -5.69
N PHE A 631 25.35 -9.84 -6.02
CA PHE A 631 25.23 -9.23 -7.35
C PHE A 631 25.72 -10.18 -8.45
N LEU A 632 26.88 -10.81 -8.26
CA LEU A 632 27.39 -11.80 -9.21
C LEU A 632 26.44 -13.01 -9.33
N ALA A 633 25.87 -13.50 -8.24
CA ALA A 633 24.92 -14.61 -8.26
C ALA A 633 23.72 -14.32 -9.16
N MET A 634 23.09 -13.16 -8.99
CA MET A 634 21.91 -12.75 -9.76
C MET A 634 22.19 -12.65 -11.25
N PHE A 635 23.40 -12.22 -11.61
CA PHE A 635 23.88 -12.22 -12.98
C PHE A 635 24.05 -13.65 -13.52
N LEU A 636 24.74 -14.52 -12.78
CA LEU A 636 25.03 -15.90 -13.21
C LEU A 636 23.76 -16.73 -13.40
N PHE A 637 22.75 -16.54 -12.54
CA PHE A 637 21.44 -17.22 -12.65
C PHE A 637 20.69 -16.88 -13.94
N ARG A 638 20.97 -15.72 -14.55
CA ARG A 638 20.35 -15.24 -15.79
C ARG A 638 21.19 -15.50 -17.04
N PHE A 639 22.44 -15.91 -16.89
CA PHE A 639 23.37 -16.02 -18.02
C PHE A 639 22.91 -17.01 -19.09
N ASP A 640 22.59 -18.23 -18.66
CA ASP A 640 22.06 -19.27 -19.54
C ASP A 640 20.59 -19.03 -19.89
N ALA A 641 19.80 -18.52 -18.93
CA ALA A 641 18.36 -18.34 -19.06
C ALA A 641 17.96 -17.21 -20.02
N CYS A 642 18.74 -16.14 -20.05
CA CYS A 642 18.39 -14.87 -20.68
C CYS A 642 19.51 -14.34 -21.57
N TYR A 643 20.71 -14.10 -21.02
CA TYR A 643 21.74 -13.34 -21.75
C TYR A 643 22.27 -14.08 -22.98
N THR A 644 22.52 -15.38 -22.87
CA THR A 644 22.99 -16.20 -23.99
C THR A 644 22.03 -16.18 -25.19
N PRO A 645 20.73 -16.53 -25.04
CA PRO A 645 19.77 -16.54 -26.14
C PRO A 645 19.26 -15.16 -26.58
N LEU A 646 19.14 -14.19 -25.66
CA LEU A 646 18.61 -12.86 -25.97
C LEU A 646 19.63 -11.99 -26.71
N PHE A 647 20.92 -12.12 -26.38
CA PHE A 647 21.99 -11.31 -26.98
C PHE A 647 22.83 -12.09 -27.99
N GLY A 648 22.47 -13.35 -28.28
CA GLY A 648 23.14 -14.17 -29.29
C GLY A 648 24.61 -14.44 -28.98
N LEU A 649 24.97 -14.50 -27.69
CA LEU A 649 26.36 -14.73 -27.24
C LEU A 649 26.94 -16.03 -27.80
N SER A 650 26.08 -17.03 -28.04
CA SER A 650 26.40 -18.32 -28.64
C SER A 650 27.05 -18.21 -30.04
N ASN A 651 26.80 -17.11 -30.74
CA ASN A 651 27.32 -16.85 -32.09
C ASN A 651 28.66 -16.11 -32.09
N HIS A 652 29.14 -15.66 -30.92
CA HIS A 652 30.39 -14.92 -30.80
C HIS A 652 31.60 -15.87 -30.75
N GLY A 653 32.69 -15.54 -31.47
CA GLY A 653 33.85 -16.44 -31.60
C GLY A 653 34.61 -16.74 -30.30
N ALA A 654 34.48 -15.87 -29.29
CA ALA A 654 35.07 -16.05 -27.97
C ALA A 654 34.17 -16.86 -27.01
N PHE A 655 32.94 -17.23 -27.41
CA PHE A 655 32.03 -17.98 -26.56
C PHE A 655 32.49 -19.45 -26.46
N VAL A 656 32.75 -19.89 -25.24
CA VAL A 656 33.28 -21.24 -24.97
C VAL A 656 32.23 -22.20 -24.40
N GLY A 657 31.01 -21.74 -24.12
CA GLY A 657 29.87 -22.55 -23.67
C GLY A 657 29.12 -21.96 -22.48
N SER A 658 27.99 -22.61 -22.15
CA SER A 658 27.07 -22.19 -21.08
C SER A 658 27.65 -22.40 -19.68
N ILE A 659 27.21 -21.60 -18.70
CA ILE A 659 27.70 -21.65 -17.31
C ILE A 659 26.98 -22.73 -16.51
N LEU A 660 25.64 -22.72 -16.52
CA LEU A 660 24.83 -23.58 -15.64
C LEU A 660 24.54 -24.93 -16.30
N THR A 661 24.25 -24.93 -17.59
CA THR A 661 23.85 -26.11 -18.36
C THR A 661 25.04 -26.77 -19.07
N GLY A 662 26.18 -26.09 -19.19
CA GLY A 662 27.43 -26.60 -19.76
C GLY A 662 28.49 -26.92 -18.70
N ASP A 663 29.70 -27.29 -19.15
CA ASP A 663 30.85 -27.59 -18.29
C ASP A 663 32.07 -26.67 -18.58
N SER A 664 31.88 -25.61 -19.37
CA SER A 664 32.96 -24.69 -19.76
C SER A 664 33.46 -23.84 -18.59
N TYR A 665 32.61 -23.59 -17.60
CA TYR A 665 32.92 -22.81 -16.40
C TYR A 665 32.60 -23.59 -15.10
N PRO A 666 33.36 -24.66 -14.79
CA PRO A 666 33.02 -25.58 -13.70
C PRO A 666 33.03 -24.91 -12.32
N ASN A 667 33.89 -23.92 -12.08
CA ASN A 667 33.99 -23.23 -10.79
C ASN A 667 32.86 -22.21 -10.62
N LEU A 668 32.47 -21.50 -11.69
CA LEU A 668 31.30 -20.63 -11.68
C LEU A 668 30.02 -21.45 -11.49
N LYS A 669 29.88 -22.58 -12.18
CA LYS A 669 28.75 -23.51 -12.00
C LYS A 669 28.63 -23.97 -10.55
N GLY A 670 29.75 -24.41 -9.95
CA GLY A 670 29.78 -24.79 -8.53
C GLY A 670 29.46 -23.64 -7.59
N TYR A 671 29.97 -22.43 -7.87
CA TYR A 671 29.68 -21.21 -7.10
C TYR A 671 28.20 -20.83 -7.16
N SER A 672 27.59 -20.86 -8.35
CA SER A 672 26.17 -20.61 -8.55
C SER A 672 25.30 -21.63 -7.81
N ARG A 673 25.64 -22.92 -7.85
CA ARG A 673 24.92 -23.95 -7.08
C ARG A 673 24.95 -23.70 -5.58
N GLU A 674 26.12 -23.37 -5.04
CA GLU A 674 26.28 -23.05 -3.61
C GLU A 674 25.43 -21.84 -3.21
N LEU A 675 25.51 -20.75 -3.96
CA LEU A 675 24.74 -19.53 -3.69
C LEU A 675 23.23 -19.70 -3.92
N TYR A 676 22.84 -20.54 -4.89
CA TYR A 676 21.44 -20.82 -5.14
C TYR A 676 20.78 -21.47 -3.93
N GLN A 677 21.46 -22.35 -3.22
CA GLN A 677 20.89 -22.96 -2.01
C GLN A 677 20.59 -21.94 -0.91
N GLU A 678 21.41 -20.90 -0.80
CA GLU A 678 21.23 -19.80 0.15
C GLU A 678 20.17 -18.79 -0.30
N LEU A 679 20.02 -18.58 -1.62
CA LEU A 679 19.21 -17.51 -2.20
C LEU A 679 17.86 -17.98 -2.75
N LYS A 680 17.63 -19.28 -2.94
CA LYS A 680 16.43 -19.80 -3.63
C LYS A 680 15.10 -19.36 -3.03
N SER A 681 15.05 -19.08 -1.72
CA SER A 681 13.82 -18.59 -1.06
C SER A 681 13.49 -17.14 -1.41
N THR A 682 14.44 -16.38 -1.97
CA THR A 682 14.27 -14.96 -2.33
C THR A 682 14.06 -14.76 -3.83
N LEU A 683 14.00 -15.83 -4.62
CA LEU A 683 14.00 -15.79 -6.09
C LEU A 683 12.65 -16.18 -6.68
N LYS A 684 12.18 -15.42 -7.68
CA LYS A 684 11.07 -15.83 -8.56
C LYS A 684 11.59 -16.05 -9.98
N ILE A 685 12.12 -17.24 -10.24
CA ILE A 685 12.86 -17.56 -11.46
C ILE A 685 12.03 -17.35 -12.74
N GLN A 686 10.71 -17.58 -12.70
CA GLN A 686 9.85 -17.29 -13.86
C GLN A 686 9.91 -15.81 -14.29
N GLY A 687 10.16 -14.90 -13.36
CA GLY A 687 10.30 -13.47 -13.64
C GLY A 687 11.53 -13.12 -14.48
N PHE A 688 12.55 -13.99 -14.53
CA PHE A 688 13.74 -13.76 -15.37
C PHE A 688 13.38 -13.63 -16.84
N ARG A 689 12.33 -14.32 -17.30
CA ARG A 689 11.89 -14.29 -18.69
C ARG A 689 11.22 -12.99 -19.11
N GLN A 690 10.76 -12.16 -18.18
CA GLN A 690 10.15 -10.87 -18.52
C GLN A 690 11.12 -9.98 -19.35
N ILE A 691 12.44 -10.16 -19.22
CA ILE A 691 13.45 -9.47 -20.03
C ILE A 691 13.31 -9.72 -21.55
N PHE A 692 12.77 -10.88 -21.97
CA PHE A 692 12.54 -11.17 -23.39
C PHE A 692 11.46 -10.28 -24.01
N ARG A 693 10.66 -9.59 -23.20
CA ARG A 693 9.66 -8.63 -23.68
C ARG A 693 10.28 -7.28 -24.05
N LEU A 694 11.43 -6.93 -23.47
CA LEU A 694 12.05 -5.62 -23.62
C LEU A 694 12.29 -5.22 -25.09
N PRO A 695 12.79 -6.10 -26.00
CA PRO A 695 12.90 -5.75 -27.42
C PRO A 695 11.55 -5.44 -28.08
N TYR A 696 10.49 -6.17 -27.76
CA TYR A 696 9.16 -5.93 -28.33
C TYR A 696 8.57 -4.62 -27.84
N ALA A 697 8.72 -4.33 -26.54
CA ALA A 697 8.32 -3.05 -25.96
C ALA A 697 9.08 -1.89 -26.61
N ILE A 698 10.41 -1.98 -26.74
CA ILE A 698 11.23 -0.94 -27.39
C ILE A 698 10.86 -0.77 -28.86
N SER A 699 10.70 -1.85 -29.63
CA SER A 699 10.34 -1.78 -31.05
C SER A 699 8.96 -1.13 -31.24
N PHE A 700 7.97 -1.55 -30.46
CA PHE A 700 6.63 -0.99 -30.48
C PHE A 700 6.63 0.50 -30.11
N THR A 701 7.34 0.87 -29.04
CA THR A 701 7.54 2.28 -28.63
C THR A 701 8.16 3.11 -29.74
N ARG A 702 9.22 2.61 -30.41
CA ARG A 702 9.88 3.32 -31.52
C ARG A 702 8.96 3.52 -32.73
N GLN A 703 8.16 2.51 -33.09
CA GLN A 703 7.18 2.61 -34.17
C GLN A 703 6.06 3.60 -33.82
N ALA A 704 5.58 3.61 -32.57
CA ALA A 704 4.50 4.48 -32.11
C ALA A 704 4.87 5.97 -32.05
N ILE A 705 6.16 6.33 -31.91
CA ILE A 705 6.64 7.72 -31.78
C ILE A 705 6.99 8.38 -33.14
N HIS A 706 6.79 7.69 -34.27
CA HIS A 706 7.08 8.20 -35.64
C HIS A 706 8.53 8.65 -35.91
N SER A 707 9.50 8.31 -35.05
CA SER A 707 10.85 8.88 -35.13
C SER A 707 12.00 7.96 -35.54
N ILE A 708 11.80 6.69 -35.90
CA ILE A 708 12.82 5.85 -36.57
C ILE A 708 12.16 4.63 -37.23
N ASP A 709 12.59 4.28 -38.44
CA ASP A 709 12.32 2.97 -39.06
C ASP A 709 13.25 1.93 -38.40
N ALA A 710 12.79 1.25 -37.35
CA ALA A 710 13.55 0.20 -36.67
C ALA A 710 12.73 -1.08 -36.53
N SER A 711 12.93 -1.98 -37.48
CA SER A 711 12.77 -3.41 -37.20
C SER A 711 13.95 -3.84 -36.32
N LEU A 712 13.68 -4.14 -35.05
CA LEU A 712 14.66 -4.85 -34.23
C LEU A 712 14.72 -6.30 -34.72
N PRO A 713 15.92 -6.92 -34.84
CA PRO A 713 15.99 -8.33 -35.13
C PRO A 713 15.38 -9.11 -33.95
N SER A 714 14.34 -9.91 -34.22
CA SER A 714 13.92 -10.94 -33.28
C SER A 714 15.03 -11.98 -33.19
N THR A 715 15.51 -12.30 -31.98
CA THR A 715 16.36 -13.48 -31.83
C THR A 715 15.51 -14.71 -32.14
N ASN A 716 15.87 -15.41 -33.22
CA ASN A 716 15.23 -16.68 -33.59
C ASN A 716 15.74 -17.85 -32.71
N GLU A 717 16.52 -17.55 -31.66
CA GLU A 717 16.97 -18.56 -30.71
C GLU A 717 15.78 -19.06 -29.87
N PRO A 718 15.66 -20.38 -29.66
CA PRO A 718 14.66 -20.94 -28.76
C PRO A 718 14.91 -20.45 -27.33
N ILE A 719 13.83 -20.17 -26.60
CA ILE A 719 13.94 -19.85 -25.17
C ILE A 719 14.46 -21.08 -24.42
N PRO A 720 15.49 -20.94 -23.56
CA PRO A 720 15.97 -22.02 -22.71
C PRO A 720 14.90 -22.54 -21.76
N ASP A 721 14.89 -23.85 -21.53
CA ASP A 721 14.03 -24.49 -20.53
C ASP A 721 14.49 -24.10 -19.12
N LEU A 722 13.68 -23.29 -18.41
CA LEU A 722 14.00 -22.88 -17.04
C LEU A 722 14.01 -24.06 -16.07
N ASN A 723 13.25 -25.13 -16.34
CA ASN A 723 13.28 -26.34 -15.50
C ASN A 723 14.66 -26.98 -15.54
N GLN A 724 15.31 -27.00 -16.71
CA GLN A 724 16.67 -27.52 -16.85
C GLN A 724 17.69 -26.67 -16.07
N ILE A 725 17.50 -25.34 -16.07
CA ILE A 725 18.36 -24.42 -15.33
C ILE A 725 18.21 -24.61 -13.82
N VAL A 726 16.96 -24.69 -13.34
CA VAL A 726 16.65 -24.98 -11.93
C VAL A 726 17.24 -26.33 -11.52
N ALA A 727 17.02 -27.38 -12.31
CA ALA A 727 17.57 -28.71 -12.03
C ALA A 727 19.11 -28.67 -11.93
N SER A 728 19.79 -27.92 -12.79
CA SER A 728 21.25 -27.76 -12.69
C SER A 728 21.68 -26.99 -11.43
N LEU A 729 20.91 -25.99 -10.99
CA LEU A 729 21.21 -25.23 -9.77
C LEU A 729 20.91 -26.01 -8.49
N GLU A 730 19.98 -26.97 -8.53
CA GLU A 730 19.64 -27.86 -7.41
C GLU A 730 20.68 -28.96 -7.15
N GLU A 731 21.52 -29.28 -8.14
CA GLU A 731 22.60 -30.24 -7.95
C GLU A 731 23.62 -29.79 -6.88
N PRO A 732 24.21 -30.72 -6.10
CA PRO A 732 25.22 -30.38 -5.11
C PRO A 732 26.44 -29.67 -5.73
N ALA A 733 26.98 -28.68 -5.03
CA ALA A 733 28.26 -28.08 -5.39
C ALA A 733 29.40 -29.07 -5.08
N THR A 734 30.13 -29.51 -6.11
CA THR A 734 31.28 -30.42 -5.97
C THR A 734 32.61 -29.71 -6.25
N GLY A 735 33.68 -30.07 -5.53
CA GLY A 735 35.04 -29.61 -5.84
C GLY A 735 35.41 -28.18 -5.42
N ARG A 736 34.64 -27.57 -4.50
CA ARG A 736 34.91 -26.21 -3.98
C ARG A 736 35.82 -26.21 -2.75
N PRO A 737 36.65 -25.18 -2.53
CA PRO A 737 37.46 -25.05 -1.32
C PRO A 737 36.60 -25.08 -0.05
N GLU A 738 36.89 -26.00 0.87
CA GLU A 738 36.14 -26.15 2.13
C GLU A 738 36.36 -24.92 3.04
N GLY A 739 35.27 -24.26 3.40
CA GLY A 739 35.21 -23.31 4.51
C GLY A 739 34.16 -23.77 5.52
N SER A 740 34.23 -23.29 6.75
CA SER A 740 33.20 -23.53 7.76
C SER A 740 31.82 -23.32 7.15
N ALA A 741 30.98 -24.35 7.18
CA ALA A 741 29.63 -24.28 6.66
C ALA A 741 28.89 -23.12 7.33
N VAL A 742 28.52 -22.10 6.56
CA VAL A 742 27.40 -21.25 6.94
C VAL A 742 26.19 -22.17 6.84
N ARG A 743 25.63 -22.52 7.99
CA ARG A 743 24.38 -23.29 8.00
C ARG A 743 23.29 -22.38 7.44
N PRO A 744 22.47 -22.83 6.49
CA PRO A 744 21.22 -22.13 6.20
C PRO A 744 20.40 -22.13 7.48
N SER A 745 20.25 -20.95 8.08
CA SER A 745 19.51 -20.76 9.32
C SER A 745 18.03 -20.65 8.99
N THR A 746 17.38 -21.78 8.74
CA THR A 746 15.94 -21.89 9.01
C THR A 746 15.75 -21.68 10.51
N SER A 747 15.18 -20.53 10.87
CA SER A 747 14.81 -20.10 12.23
C SER A 747 15.97 -19.91 13.23
N ALA A 748 15.85 -18.85 14.04
CA ALA A 748 16.71 -18.58 15.20
C ALA A 748 17.01 -19.87 16.00
N PRO A 749 18.16 -19.97 16.70
CA PRO A 749 18.46 -21.13 17.54
C PRO A 749 17.29 -21.43 18.48
N LYS A 750 16.54 -22.50 18.17
CA LYS A 750 15.45 -22.98 19.00
C LYS A 750 16.08 -23.69 20.18
N ILE A 751 15.95 -23.12 21.39
CA ILE A 751 16.20 -23.88 22.60
C ILE A 751 15.10 -24.94 22.67
N VAL A 752 15.44 -26.21 22.47
CA VAL A 752 14.48 -27.31 22.57
C VAL A 752 14.67 -28.03 23.90
N ARG A 753 13.62 -28.08 24.72
CA ARG A 753 13.58 -28.80 26.00
C ARG A 753 12.36 -29.70 26.01
N ASP A 754 12.55 -30.99 26.29
CA ASP A 754 11.48 -32.00 26.28
C ASP A 754 10.70 -32.05 24.94
N GLY A 755 11.35 -31.73 23.82
CA GLY A 755 10.71 -31.64 22.50
C GLY A 755 9.81 -30.40 22.29
N MET A 756 9.80 -29.44 23.23
CA MET A 756 9.19 -28.13 23.06
C MET A 756 10.24 -27.08 22.70
N THR A 757 9.90 -26.25 21.71
CA THR A 757 10.66 -25.04 21.41
C THR A 757 10.43 -24.04 22.53
N MET A 758 11.48 -23.35 22.97
CA MET A 758 11.45 -22.35 24.02
C MET A 758 11.85 -20.97 23.48
N PRO A 759 11.27 -19.89 24.01
CA PRO A 759 11.66 -18.53 23.63
C PRO A 759 13.07 -18.18 24.12
N MET A 760 13.68 -17.16 23.52
CA MET A 760 15.06 -16.75 23.87
C MET A 760 15.22 -16.18 25.29
N TRP A 761 14.12 -15.81 25.95
CA TRP A 761 14.10 -15.38 27.36
C TRP A 761 13.95 -16.52 28.36
N PHE A 762 13.86 -17.77 27.88
CA PHE A 762 13.80 -18.95 28.72
C PHE A 762 15.09 -19.13 29.53
N ARG A 763 14.95 -19.33 30.83
CA ARG A 763 16.06 -19.49 31.78
C ARG A 763 16.10 -20.89 32.39
N ASP A 764 17.15 -21.65 32.07
CA ASP A 764 17.31 -23.04 32.57
C ASP A 764 17.36 -23.10 34.11
N ASP A 765 18.01 -22.13 34.76
CA ASP A 765 18.15 -22.06 36.22
C ASP A 765 16.79 -21.84 36.92
N THR A 766 16.01 -20.87 36.46
CA THR A 766 14.70 -20.57 37.06
C THR A 766 13.65 -21.63 36.72
N VAL A 767 13.73 -22.26 35.55
CA VAL A 767 12.88 -23.41 35.21
C VAL A 767 13.20 -24.59 36.11
N GLN A 768 14.47 -24.81 36.43
CA GLN A 768 14.85 -25.84 37.41
C GLN A 768 14.31 -25.51 38.80
N LEU A 769 14.36 -24.24 39.24
CA LEU A 769 13.73 -23.79 40.49
C LEU A 769 12.21 -23.97 40.48
N TYR A 770 11.56 -23.67 39.37
CA TYR A 770 10.12 -23.89 39.20
C TYR A 770 9.78 -25.39 39.23
N ARG A 771 10.61 -26.23 38.61
CA ARG A 771 10.44 -27.68 38.63
C ARG A 771 10.64 -28.28 40.02
N ASP A 772 11.59 -27.74 40.79
CA ASP A 772 11.90 -28.16 42.17
C ASP A 772 11.11 -27.38 43.23
N LEU A 773 10.11 -26.60 42.79
CA LEU A 773 9.29 -25.77 43.68
C LEU A 773 8.70 -26.61 44.82
N ASP A 774 8.92 -26.13 46.05
CA ASP A 774 8.27 -26.66 47.23
C ASP A 774 6.80 -26.23 47.24
N LEU A 775 5.97 -26.99 46.53
CA LEU A 775 4.54 -26.76 46.43
C LEU A 775 3.84 -26.94 47.77
N ARG A 776 2.80 -26.11 47.98
CA ARG A 776 1.80 -26.23 49.03
C ARG A 776 0.53 -26.85 48.44
N ASP A 777 -0.32 -27.41 49.30
CA ASP A 777 -1.58 -28.04 48.88
C ASP A 777 -2.52 -27.06 48.17
N ASP A 778 -2.46 -25.78 48.55
CA ASP A 778 -3.32 -24.72 48.02
C ASP A 778 -2.71 -23.94 46.86
N ASP A 779 -1.44 -24.18 46.50
CA ASP A 779 -0.80 -23.51 45.35
C ASP A 779 -1.51 -23.83 44.04
N ILE A 780 -1.57 -22.83 43.16
CA ILE A 780 -2.29 -22.90 41.89
C ILE A 780 -1.30 -22.71 40.74
N ILE A 781 -1.22 -23.72 39.88
CA ILE A 781 -0.48 -23.69 38.63
C ILE A 781 -1.46 -23.48 37.49
N LEU A 782 -1.40 -22.31 36.84
CA LEU A 782 -2.15 -22.02 35.63
C LEU A 782 -1.27 -22.29 34.40
N SER A 783 -1.56 -23.35 33.65
CA SER A 783 -0.87 -23.69 32.41
C SER A 783 -1.77 -23.43 31.20
N SER A 784 -1.27 -22.74 30.18
CA SER A 784 -2.05 -22.42 28.98
C SER A 784 -1.16 -22.11 27.78
N GLY A 785 -1.59 -22.46 26.58
CA GLY A 785 -0.89 -22.10 25.35
C GLY A 785 -1.01 -20.61 25.04
N VAL A 786 -0.10 -20.11 24.21
CA VAL A 786 -0.13 -18.71 23.77
C VAL A 786 -1.46 -18.42 23.08
N LYS A 787 -2.13 -17.32 23.46
CA LYS A 787 -3.45 -16.89 22.98
C LYS A 787 -4.63 -17.82 23.29
N MET A 788 -4.49 -18.77 24.22
CA MET A 788 -5.60 -19.63 24.67
C MET A 788 -6.44 -19.02 25.80
N GLY A 789 -6.13 -17.81 26.29
CA GLY A 789 -6.94 -17.12 27.30
C GLY A 789 -6.28 -16.91 28.66
N THR A 790 -4.98 -17.20 28.77
CA THR A 790 -4.17 -17.05 29.99
C THR A 790 -4.43 -15.74 30.72
N THR A 791 -4.46 -14.60 30.03
CA THR A 791 -4.54 -13.27 30.68
C THR A 791 -5.87 -13.07 31.36
N TRP A 792 -6.93 -13.56 30.72
CA TRP A 792 -8.27 -13.46 31.23
C TRP A 792 -8.44 -14.36 32.47
N VAL A 793 -7.95 -15.59 32.41
CA VAL A 793 -8.03 -16.53 33.53
C VAL A 793 -7.14 -16.09 34.71
N THR A 794 -5.92 -15.60 34.46
CA THR A 794 -5.09 -14.99 35.53
C THR A 794 -5.84 -13.86 36.22
N LYS A 795 -6.55 -13.01 35.46
CA LYS A 795 -7.32 -11.92 36.04
C LYS A 795 -8.52 -12.42 36.85
N ILE A 796 -9.26 -13.43 36.36
CA ILE A 796 -10.34 -14.07 37.11
C ILE A 796 -9.83 -14.62 38.44
N LEU A 797 -8.72 -15.36 38.41
CA LEU A 797 -8.11 -15.95 39.60
C LEU A 797 -7.67 -14.87 40.59
N ASN A 798 -6.94 -13.84 40.14
CA ASN A 798 -6.56 -12.73 41.00
C ASN A 798 -7.78 -12.00 41.58
N SER A 799 -8.84 -11.84 40.78
CA SER A 799 -10.03 -11.15 41.25
C SER A 799 -10.83 -11.95 42.27
N LEU A 800 -10.86 -13.28 42.15
CA LEU A 800 -11.47 -14.17 43.15
C LEU A 800 -10.64 -14.28 44.43
N LEU A 801 -9.32 -14.38 44.30
CA LEU A 801 -8.41 -14.65 45.41
C LEU A 801 -8.05 -13.39 46.21
N TYR A 802 -7.83 -12.27 45.52
CA TYR A 802 -7.14 -11.11 46.09
C TYR A 802 -7.88 -9.80 45.91
N ASP A 803 -8.47 -9.52 44.75
CA ASP A 803 -8.98 -8.16 44.48
C ASP A 803 -10.22 -7.81 45.28
N PHE A 804 -11.13 -8.77 45.48
CA PHE A 804 -12.47 -8.50 46.02
C PHE A 804 -12.80 -9.38 47.24
N ASP A 805 -13.38 -8.75 48.25
CA ASP A 805 -14.02 -9.45 49.38
C ASP A 805 -15.41 -9.99 49.02
N ASP A 806 -16.06 -10.67 49.96
CA ASP A 806 -17.39 -11.28 49.77
C ASP A 806 -18.52 -10.25 49.57
N ASP A 807 -18.30 -8.96 49.85
CA ASP A 807 -19.23 -7.87 49.55
C ASP A 807 -18.95 -7.23 48.18
N GLY A 808 -17.97 -7.74 47.42
CA GLY A 808 -17.53 -7.17 46.15
C GLY A 808 -16.75 -5.87 46.30
N LYS A 809 -16.25 -5.55 47.49
CA LYS A 809 -15.39 -4.39 47.72
C LYS A 809 -13.93 -4.74 47.50
N THR A 810 -13.19 -3.74 47.05
CA THR A 810 -11.77 -3.86 46.77
C THR A 810 -10.97 -4.04 48.06
N THR A 811 -10.09 -5.04 48.10
CA THR A 811 -9.21 -5.28 49.25
C THR A 811 -7.98 -4.35 49.24
N SER A 812 -7.10 -4.44 50.24
CA SER A 812 -5.82 -3.71 50.22
C SER A 812 -4.85 -4.20 49.15
N ALA A 813 -5.02 -5.43 48.64
CA ALA A 813 -4.24 -5.95 47.52
C ALA A 813 -4.70 -5.34 46.18
N TYR A 814 -5.92 -4.80 46.14
CA TYR A 814 -6.44 -4.11 44.98
C TYR A 814 -5.67 -2.80 44.76
N MET A 815 -4.78 -2.80 43.76
CA MET A 815 -3.85 -1.71 43.37
C MET A 815 -2.47 -1.74 44.05
N ASP A 816 -2.07 -2.85 44.69
CA ASP A 816 -0.69 -3.02 45.14
C ASP A 816 0.20 -3.50 43.98
N ASP A 817 1.00 -2.59 43.40
CA ASP A 817 1.91 -2.89 42.29
C ASP A 817 3.10 -3.76 42.70
N SER A 818 3.34 -3.96 44.00
CA SER A 818 4.34 -4.91 44.49
C SER A 818 3.88 -6.37 44.42
N PHE A 819 2.61 -6.60 44.08
CA PHE A 819 2.02 -7.94 44.01
C PHE A 819 2.25 -8.60 42.64
N PRO A 820 2.89 -9.79 42.59
CA PRO A 820 3.08 -10.50 41.32
C PRO A 820 1.75 -10.84 40.63
N ASN A 821 1.77 -10.91 39.30
CA ASN A 821 0.59 -11.15 38.46
C ASN A 821 -0.52 -10.06 38.49
N ARG A 822 -0.34 -8.93 39.19
CA ARG A 822 -1.39 -7.90 39.36
C ARG A 822 -1.78 -7.19 38.06
N LEU A 823 -0.80 -6.63 37.36
CA LEU A 823 -0.98 -5.82 36.14
C LEU A 823 -0.91 -6.64 34.84
N GLY A 824 -0.62 -7.94 34.95
CA GLY A 824 -0.32 -8.82 33.82
C GLY A 824 0.19 -10.17 34.31
N GLN A 825 0.66 -11.03 33.41
CA GLN A 825 1.21 -12.34 33.79
C GLN A 825 2.70 -12.23 34.10
N THR A 826 3.11 -12.86 35.19
CA THR A 826 4.51 -13.03 35.56
C THR A 826 4.87 -14.50 35.37
N TYR A 827 5.74 -14.76 34.40
CA TYR A 827 6.13 -16.12 34.01
C TYR A 827 7.40 -16.55 34.73
N PRO A 828 7.38 -17.63 35.55
CA PRO A 828 8.55 -18.10 36.28
C PRO A 828 9.77 -18.34 35.38
N ASP A 829 9.55 -18.86 34.17
CA ASP A 829 10.58 -19.19 33.19
C ASP A 829 11.33 -17.99 32.58
N ALA A 830 10.87 -16.76 32.86
CA ALA A 830 11.47 -15.51 32.41
C ALA A 830 12.13 -14.70 33.55
N LEU A 831 12.03 -15.13 34.81
CA LEU A 831 12.51 -14.36 35.97
C LEU A 831 13.95 -14.69 36.35
N PHE A 832 14.67 -13.73 36.94
CA PHE A 832 15.89 -14.04 37.67
C PHE A 832 15.58 -14.86 38.93
N PRO A 833 16.49 -15.76 39.36
CA PRO A 833 16.33 -16.50 40.62
C PRO A 833 16.12 -15.60 41.84
N SER A 834 16.94 -14.56 42.01
CA SER A 834 16.86 -13.64 43.15
C SER A 834 17.31 -12.22 42.77
N ARG A 835 17.04 -11.24 43.64
CA ARG A 835 17.49 -9.84 43.46
C ARG A 835 19.01 -9.69 43.47
N GLU A 836 19.72 -10.60 44.15
CA GLU A 836 21.19 -10.60 44.16
C GLU A 836 21.75 -11.08 42.81
N VAL A 837 21.21 -12.17 42.27
CA VAL A 837 21.56 -12.69 40.94
C VAL A 837 21.24 -11.66 39.88
N GLU A 838 20.08 -11.03 39.96
CA GLU A 838 19.68 -9.92 39.10
C GLU A 838 20.70 -8.78 39.13
N LYS A 839 21.03 -8.25 40.31
CA LYS A 839 22.02 -7.15 40.42
C LYS A 839 23.38 -7.54 39.87
N HIS A 840 23.82 -8.77 40.16
CA HIS A 840 25.10 -9.27 39.67
C HIS A 840 25.11 -9.40 38.15
N GLU A 841 24.13 -10.09 37.55
CA GLU A 841 24.05 -10.29 36.11
C GLU A 841 23.84 -8.95 35.37
N MET A 842 23.00 -8.06 35.91
CA MET A 842 22.78 -6.72 35.34
C MET A 842 24.02 -5.82 35.39
N ALA A 843 25.00 -6.12 36.26
CA ALA A 843 26.25 -5.37 36.39
C ALA A 843 27.44 -6.03 35.68
N THR A 844 27.37 -7.33 35.37
CA THR A 844 28.50 -8.12 34.88
C THR A 844 28.32 -8.67 33.47
N LYS A 845 27.08 -8.79 33.00
CA LYS A 845 26.77 -9.23 31.64
C LYS A 845 26.82 -8.05 30.67
N ASP A 846 26.93 -8.39 29.39
CA ASP A 846 26.97 -7.41 28.31
C ASP A 846 25.69 -6.56 28.24
N GLU A 847 25.80 -5.45 27.52
CA GLU A 847 24.74 -4.45 27.39
C GLU A 847 23.48 -5.02 26.70
N GLU A 848 23.65 -6.00 25.80
CA GLU A 848 22.55 -6.69 25.10
C GLU A 848 21.71 -7.52 26.07
N PHE A 849 22.34 -8.31 26.93
CA PHE A 849 21.69 -9.03 28.01
C PHE A 849 20.93 -8.07 28.93
N VAL A 850 21.57 -6.97 29.35
CA VAL A 850 20.96 -5.97 30.24
C VAL A 850 19.73 -5.33 29.59
N LYS A 851 19.82 -4.96 28.32
CA LYS A 851 18.71 -4.39 27.55
C LYS A 851 17.54 -5.38 27.44
N ARG A 852 17.82 -6.64 27.09
CA ARG A 852 16.82 -7.71 27.01
C ARG A 852 16.11 -7.91 28.34
N MET A 853 16.85 -7.96 29.44
CA MET A 853 16.25 -8.14 30.77
C MET A 853 15.42 -6.92 31.20
N LYS A 854 15.82 -5.68 30.86
CA LYS A 854 14.97 -4.48 31.04
C LYS A 854 13.67 -4.55 30.23
N MET A 855 13.72 -5.04 29.00
CA MET A 855 12.52 -5.28 28.19
C MET A 855 11.60 -6.32 28.85
N LEU A 856 12.14 -7.45 29.31
CA LEU A 856 11.36 -8.49 29.99
C LEU A 856 10.69 -7.97 31.26
N LYS A 857 11.39 -7.17 32.07
CA LYS A 857 10.81 -6.49 33.24
C LYS A 857 9.65 -5.55 32.88
N THR A 858 9.78 -4.86 31.75
CA THR A 858 8.72 -3.98 31.25
C THR A 858 7.48 -4.77 30.80
N ASN A 859 7.66 -6.04 30.39
CA ASN A 859 6.60 -6.89 29.84
C ASN A 859 5.92 -7.81 30.86
N PHE A 860 6.70 -8.35 31.79
CA PHE A 860 6.28 -9.39 32.74
C PHE A 860 6.34 -8.93 34.20
N GLY A 861 6.68 -7.65 34.42
CA GLY A 861 6.85 -7.03 35.72
C GLY A 861 8.30 -7.11 36.21
N ASP A 862 8.71 -6.14 37.03
CA ASP A 862 10.02 -6.13 37.69
C ASP A 862 10.00 -7.03 38.92
N PHE A 863 9.95 -8.34 38.69
CA PHE A 863 9.91 -9.38 39.73
C PHE A 863 11.08 -10.35 39.58
N VAL A 864 11.43 -11.02 40.68
CA VAL A 864 12.31 -12.19 40.69
C VAL A 864 11.54 -13.42 41.20
N PHE A 865 12.10 -14.61 41.03
CA PHE A 865 11.43 -15.86 41.44
C PHE A 865 11.09 -15.86 42.93
N ASP A 866 11.96 -15.31 43.79
CA ASP A 866 11.68 -15.13 45.23
C ASP A 866 10.40 -14.31 45.51
N ASP A 867 10.07 -13.32 44.66
CA ASP A 867 8.86 -12.51 44.82
C ASP A 867 7.60 -13.38 44.59
N LEU A 868 7.68 -14.36 43.68
CA LEU A 868 6.59 -15.33 43.48
C LEU A 868 6.42 -16.25 44.69
N LEU A 869 7.48 -16.58 45.41
CA LEU A 869 7.44 -17.42 46.61
C LEU A 869 6.83 -16.69 47.81
N ASN A 870 6.96 -15.36 47.84
CA ASN A 870 6.45 -14.48 48.90
C ASN A 870 4.98 -14.09 48.75
N GLN A 871 4.30 -14.58 47.69
CA GLN A 871 2.86 -14.41 47.55
C GLN A 871 2.10 -14.99 48.78
N PRO A 872 0.98 -14.36 49.18
CA PRO A 872 0.08 -14.93 50.17
C PRO A 872 -0.48 -16.26 49.67
N SER A 873 -0.93 -17.11 50.60
CA SER A 873 -1.66 -18.31 50.25
C SER A 873 -3.05 -17.95 49.70
N PRO A 874 -3.51 -18.56 48.58
CA PRO A 874 -2.82 -19.55 47.75
C PRO A 874 -1.89 -18.95 46.68
N ARG A 875 -0.64 -19.38 46.56
CA ARG A 875 0.28 -18.78 45.56
C ARG A 875 -0.14 -19.13 44.14
N LEU A 876 -0.10 -18.16 43.23
CA LEU A 876 -0.48 -18.34 41.82
C LEU A 876 0.75 -18.28 40.91
N PHE A 877 0.95 -19.32 40.11
CA PHE A 877 2.02 -19.39 39.11
C PHE A 877 1.40 -19.58 37.72
N SER A 878 1.60 -18.60 36.82
CA SER A 878 1.13 -18.68 35.44
C SER A 878 2.28 -19.12 34.52
N SER A 879 2.06 -20.11 33.66
CA SER A 879 3.09 -20.65 32.76
C SER A 879 2.53 -21.03 31.39
N HIS A 880 3.37 -20.92 30.36
CA HIS A 880 3.14 -21.49 29.03
C HIS A 880 3.72 -22.89 28.85
N LEU A 881 4.42 -23.40 29.86
CA LEU A 881 5.03 -24.73 29.80
C LEU A 881 3.96 -25.82 29.88
N SER A 882 4.08 -26.83 29.03
CA SER A 882 3.30 -28.07 29.06
C SER A 882 4.23 -29.27 29.14
N GLY A 883 3.69 -30.40 29.60
CA GLY A 883 4.48 -31.61 29.82
C GLY A 883 5.01 -31.76 31.24
N LYS A 884 5.04 -33.02 31.69
CA LYS A 884 5.42 -33.43 33.06
C LYS A 884 6.84 -33.03 33.46
N ASN A 885 7.75 -32.87 32.50
CA ASN A 885 9.16 -32.55 32.77
C ASN A 885 9.43 -31.06 32.97
N LEU A 886 8.45 -30.19 32.70
CA LEU A 886 8.63 -28.74 32.77
C LEU A 886 7.80 -28.09 33.89
N LEU A 887 6.85 -28.83 34.45
CA LEU A 887 6.04 -28.42 35.59
C LEU A 887 6.62 -28.93 36.92
N PRO A 888 6.20 -28.36 38.08
CA PRO A 888 6.70 -28.78 39.39
C PRO A 888 6.55 -30.28 39.63
N LYS A 889 7.64 -30.95 40.03
CA LYS A 889 7.67 -32.41 40.25
C LYS A 889 6.61 -32.88 41.25
N LYS A 890 6.38 -32.10 42.32
CA LYS A 890 5.43 -32.43 43.38
C LYS A 890 3.97 -32.49 42.93
N LEU A 891 3.61 -31.98 41.75
CA LEU A 891 2.29 -32.20 41.16
C LEU A 891 2.04 -33.69 40.85
N PHE A 892 3.12 -34.45 40.64
CA PHE A 892 3.13 -35.81 40.12
C PHE A 892 3.63 -36.86 41.14
N ASP A 893 3.85 -36.49 42.41
CA ASP A 893 4.42 -37.40 43.41
C ASP A 893 3.56 -38.67 43.59
N GLY A 894 4.18 -39.83 43.33
CA GLY A 894 3.52 -41.14 43.39
C GLY A 894 3.12 -41.73 42.03
N TRP A 895 3.27 -40.97 40.94
CA TRP A 895 3.09 -41.46 39.57
C TRP A 895 4.36 -42.19 39.08
N LYS A 896 4.22 -43.34 38.40
CA LYS A 896 5.35 -44.11 37.86
C LYS A 896 5.38 -44.02 36.33
N ASP A 897 6.52 -43.63 35.77
CA ASP A 897 6.76 -43.68 34.32
C ASP A 897 6.61 -45.12 33.82
N GLY A 898 5.59 -45.37 32.98
CA GLY A 898 5.26 -46.69 32.43
C GLY A 898 3.80 -47.13 32.58
N ASP A 899 2.97 -46.38 33.31
CA ASP A 899 1.51 -46.51 33.26
C ASP A 899 0.96 -45.78 32.01
N ASP A 900 1.41 -46.21 30.83
CA ASP A 900 0.78 -45.81 29.56
C ASP A 900 -0.60 -46.49 29.52
N CYS A 901 -1.65 -45.76 29.91
CA CYS A 901 -3.02 -46.20 29.72
C CYS A 901 -3.26 -46.41 28.22
N ALA A 902 -3.21 -47.68 27.82
CA ALA A 902 -3.74 -48.14 26.54
C ALA A 902 -5.25 -47.86 26.50
N ILE A 903 -5.64 -46.74 25.88
CA ILE A 903 -7.04 -46.49 25.52
C ILE A 903 -7.25 -46.98 24.08
N ASN A 904 -7.33 -48.30 23.95
CA ASN A 904 -7.96 -48.97 22.82
C ASN A 904 -8.66 -50.20 23.40
N GLY A 905 -9.88 -50.02 23.89
CA GLY A 905 -10.65 -51.12 24.47
C GLY A 905 -11.93 -50.65 25.16
N ASP A 906 -13.01 -50.59 24.38
CA ASP A 906 -14.40 -50.92 24.72
C ASP A 906 -14.87 -50.63 26.17
N VAL A 907 -15.62 -49.54 26.34
CA VAL A 907 -16.27 -49.18 27.61
C VAL A 907 -17.50 -50.06 27.80
N SER A 908 -17.29 -51.26 28.37
CA SER A 908 -18.35 -51.96 29.08
C SER A 908 -17.81 -52.53 30.40
N ASN A 909 -18.50 -52.13 31.48
CA ASN A 909 -18.30 -52.45 32.89
C ASN A 909 -17.38 -51.51 33.69
N GLY A 910 -17.96 -50.97 34.76
CA GLY A 910 -17.32 -50.12 35.74
C GLY A 910 -16.23 -50.81 36.56
N ASP A 911 -15.56 -49.98 37.36
CA ASP A 911 -14.50 -50.29 38.32
C ASP A 911 -13.10 -50.50 37.74
N LYS A 912 -12.42 -49.39 37.35
CA LYS A 912 -10.96 -49.25 37.48
C LYS A 912 -10.55 -47.81 37.80
N ALA A 913 -10.51 -47.48 39.09
CA ALA A 913 -9.72 -46.34 39.57
C ALA A 913 -8.24 -46.65 39.34
N GLY A 914 -7.59 -45.92 38.42
CA GLY A 914 -6.14 -45.93 38.27
C GLY A 914 -5.43 -45.45 39.55
N PRO A 915 -4.14 -45.70 39.72
CA PRO A 915 -3.41 -45.35 40.93
C PRO A 915 -3.52 -43.84 41.21
N MET A 916 -4.12 -43.48 42.35
CA MET A 916 -4.27 -42.08 42.79
C MET A 916 -2.88 -41.43 42.91
N ASN A 917 -2.63 -40.43 42.06
CA ASN A 917 -1.51 -39.51 42.20
C ASN A 917 -1.63 -38.80 43.57
N LYS A 918 -0.58 -38.89 44.41
CA LYS A 918 -0.51 -38.30 45.75
C LYS A 918 0.16 -36.92 45.75
N GLY A 919 0.35 -36.34 44.58
CA GLY A 919 0.90 -35.01 44.41
C GLY A 919 0.06 -33.94 45.08
N ILE A 920 0.70 -32.79 45.27
CA ILE A 920 0.13 -31.64 45.98
C ILE A 920 0.04 -30.43 45.05
N GLY A 921 -0.79 -29.46 45.41
CA GLY A 921 -1.12 -28.31 44.57
C GLY A 921 -2.18 -28.61 43.53
N ARG A 922 -2.71 -27.54 42.92
CA ARG A 922 -3.80 -27.57 41.93
C ARG A 922 -3.30 -27.09 40.57
N LEU A 923 -3.77 -27.74 39.52
CA LEU A 923 -3.49 -27.41 38.13
C LEU A 923 -4.76 -26.86 37.46
N ILE A 924 -4.65 -25.73 36.77
CA ILE A 924 -5.68 -25.22 35.88
C ILE A 924 -5.07 -25.18 34.47
N VAL A 925 -5.71 -25.88 33.53
CA VAL A 925 -5.33 -25.89 32.12
C VAL A 925 -6.38 -25.13 31.31
N VAL A 926 -5.94 -24.16 30.50
CA VAL A 926 -6.83 -23.43 29.60
C VAL A 926 -6.57 -23.84 28.17
N VAL A 927 -7.63 -24.31 27.51
CA VAL A 927 -7.64 -24.65 26.08
C VAL A 927 -8.60 -23.76 25.32
N ARG A 928 -8.37 -23.60 24.02
CA ARG A 928 -9.17 -22.78 23.11
C ARG A 928 -9.25 -23.46 21.76
N ASN A 929 -10.33 -23.21 21.01
CA ASN A 929 -10.42 -23.59 19.61
C ASN A 929 -9.14 -23.20 18.85
N LEU A 930 -8.55 -24.17 18.12
CA LEU A 930 -7.23 -23.98 17.54
C LEU A 930 -7.24 -23.08 16.29
N LYS A 931 -8.35 -23.00 15.55
CA LYS A 931 -8.52 -22.05 14.45
C LYS A 931 -8.61 -20.60 14.98
N ASP A 932 -9.40 -20.36 16.01
CA ASP A 932 -9.46 -19.05 16.68
C ASP A 932 -8.14 -18.67 17.39
N THR A 933 -7.41 -19.68 17.89
CA THR A 933 -6.06 -19.50 18.43
C THR A 933 -5.09 -19.06 17.33
N LEU A 934 -5.15 -19.66 16.13
CA LEU A 934 -4.38 -19.26 14.97
C LEU A 934 -4.69 -17.82 14.54
N VAL A 935 -5.97 -17.46 14.39
CA VAL A 935 -6.39 -16.07 14.11
C VAL A 935 -5.84 -15.12 15.16
N SER A 936 -5.96 -15.48 16.43
CA SER A 936 -5.48 -14.65 17.52
C SER A 936 -3.96 -14.48 17.50
N LEU A 937 -3.22 -15.52 17.12
CA LEU A 937 -1.76 -15.49 16.96
C LEU A 937 -1.34 -14.64 15.75
N HIS A 938 -2.03 -14.79 14.62
CA HIS A 938 -1.83 -13.99 13.41
C HIS A 938 -1.92 -12.50 13.74
N HIS A 939 -2.98 -12.05 14.40
CA HIS A 939 -3.12 -10.64 14.76
C HIS A 939 -2.24 -10.19 15.93
N PHE A 940 -1.96 -11.08 16.90
CA PHE A 940 -1.09 -10.75 18.04
C PHE A 940 0.33 -10.41 17.61
N ARG A 941 0.82 -10.99 16.51
CA ARG A 941 2.15 -10.69 15.96
C ARG A 941 2.20 -9.38 15.16
N GLY A 942 1.08 -8.67 15.05
CA GLY A 942 0.83 -7.73 13.95
C GLY A 942 0.58 -8.54 12.68
N VAL A 943 -0.38 -8.14 11.84
CA VAL A 943 -0.71 -8.86 10.59
C VAL A 943 0.59 -9.22 9.87
N PRO A 944 1.00 -10.51 9.84
CA PRO A 944 2.29 -10.91 9.33
C PRO A 944 2.38 -10.51 7.87
N LYS A 945 3.56 -10.09 7.43
CA LYS A 945 3.74 -9.60 6.06
C LYS A 945 3.47 -10.67 5.02
N ASP A 946 3.72 -11.92 5.37
CA ASP A 946 3.36 -13.10 4.58
C ASP A 946 1.89 -13.50 4.63
N GLY A 947 1.08 -12.71 5.32
CA GLY A 947 -0.35 -12.87 5.41
C GLY A 947 -0.74 -14.26 5.93
N TRP A 948 -1.87 -14.73 5.40
CA TRP A 948 -2.45 -16.01 5.77
C TRP A 948 -1.86 -17.17 4.98
N LEU A 949 -1.81 -17.05 3.65
CA LEU A 949 -1.45 -18.13 2.72
C LEU A 949 0.01 -18.12 2.28
N GLY A 950 0.78 -17.13 2.72
CA GLY A 950 2.16 -16.95 2.31
C GLY A 950 2.27 -16.01 1.13
N ASN A 951 3.46 -15.43 1.02
CA ASN A 951 3.92 -14.66 -0.12
C ASN A 951 5.45 -14.65 -0.10
N GLU A 952 6.07 -13.70 -0.77
CA GLU A 952 7.52 -13.49 -0.78
C GLU A 952 8.17 -13.31 0.61
N HIS A 953 7.41 -12.99 1.65
CA HIS A 953 7.89 -12.89 3.03
C HIS A 953 7.85 -14.21 3.82
N GLY A 954 7.40 -15.31 3.21
CA GLY A 954 7.39 -16.65 3.82
C GLY A 954 6.09 -17.43 3.62
N PRO A 955 5.99 -18.65 4.18
CA PRO A 955 4.90 -19.60 3.92
C PRO A 955 3.52 -19.20 4.49
N GLY A 956 3.42 -18.01 5.11
CA GLY A 956 2.17 -17.53 5.68
C GLY A 956 1.82 -18.15 7.02
N SER A 957 0.87 -17.52 7.71
CA SER A 957 0.46 -17.91 9.06
C SER A 957 -0.18 -19.30 9.10
N TYR A 958 -0.91 -19.67 8.06
CA TYR A 958 -1.60 -20.95 7.95
C TYR A 958 -0.62 -22.13 7.87
N ALA A 959 0.28 -22.11 6.86
CA ALA A 959 1.23 -23.22 6.65
C ALA A 959 2.14 -23.45 7.87
N ARG A 960 2.60 -22.37 8.52
CA ARG A 960 3.39 -22.45 9.77
C ARG A 960 2.65 -23.10 10.93
N ALA A 961 1.33 -22.96 10.97
CA ALA A 961 0.51 -23.46 12.08
C ALA A 961 0.22 -24.95 11.94
N ILE A 962 0.03 -25.42 10.71
CA ILE A 962 -0.21 -26.83 10.40
C ILE A 962 1.09 -27.66 10.28
N ASP A 963 2.24 -27.00 10.12
CA ASP A 963 3.56 -27.62 10.25
C ASP A 963 3.88 -27.92 11.73
N ILE A 964 3.52 -29.12 12.16
CA ILE A 964 3.62 -29.55 13.55
C ILE A 964 5.08 -29.62 14.03
N GLU A 965 5.99 -30.05 13.15
CA GLU A 965 7.38 -30.34 13.50
C GLU A 965 8.22 -29.06 13.53
N ASN A 966 8.01 -28.15 12.57
CA ASN A 966 8.83 -26.95 12.44
C ASN A 966 8.12 -25.67 12.87
N CYS A 967 6.93 -25.78 13.49
CA CYS A 967 6.13 -24.64 13.94
C CYS A 967 7.01 -23.56 14.62
N PRO A 968 7.09 -22.35 14.08
CA PRO A 968 8.01 -21.31 14.55
C PRO A 968 7.44 -20.50 15.72
N ASN A 969 6.40 -21.00 16.38
CA ASN A 969 5.85 -20.36 17.57
C ASN A 969 6.82 -20.50 18.75
N ALA A 970 6.84 -19.49 19.63
CA ALA A 970 7.74 -19.40 20.78
C ALA A 970 7.71 -20.65 21.69
N PHE A 971 6.56 -21.32 21.77
CA PHE A 971 6.35 -22.56 22.54
C PHE A 971 6.02 -23.78 21.65
N GLY A 972 6.35 -23.70 20.35
CA GLY A 972 6.05 -24.75 19.36
C GLY A 972 4.58 -24.84 18.96
N SER A 973 4.21 -26.00 18.38
CA SER A 973 2.87 -26.24 17.85
C SER A 973 1.80 -26.22 18.94
N SER A 974 0.72 -25.45 18.74
CA SER A 974 -0.44 -25.42 19.63
C SER A 974 -1.11 -26.80 19.74
N PHE A 975 -1.04 -27.63 18.70
CA PHE A 975 -1.55 -29.00 18.75
C PHE A 975 -0.74 -29.86 19.72
N LEU A 976 0.59 -29.84 19.61
CA LEU A 976 1.45 -30.60 20.54
C LEU A 976 1.32 -30.07 21.97
N TRP A 977 1.13 -28.76 22.12
CA TRP A 977 0.89 -28.17 23.43
C TRP A 977 -0.38 -28.75 24.09
N VAL A 978 -1.51 -28.79 23.37
CA VAL A 978 -2.76 -29.37 23.89
C VAL A 978 -2.59 -30.85 24.20
N LYS A 979 -1.96 -31.61 23.30
CA LYS A 979 -1.71 -33.04 23.52
C LYS A 979 -0.95 -33.31 24.82
N ARG A 980 0.17 -32.61 25.03
CA ARG A 980 1.00 -32.72 26.25
C ARG A 980 0.27 -32.27 27.51
N SER A 981 -0.58 -31.25 27.39
CA SER A 981 -1.40 -30.79 28.51
C SER A 981 -2.46 -31.82 28.89
N GLY A 982 -2.98 -32.60 27.94
CA GLY A 982 -3.85 -33.75 28.21
C GLY A 982 -3.16 -34.79 29.08
N GLU A 983 -1.96 -35.22 28.67
CA GLU A 983 -1.13 -36.16 29.44
C GLU A 983 -0.85 -35.68 30.87
N VAL A 984 -0.62 -34.37 31.04
CA VAL A 984 -0.41 -33.77 32.36
C VAL A 984 -1.70 -33.77 33.20
N VAL A 985 -2.84 -33.44 32.60
CA VAL A 985 -4.16 -33.46 33.28
C VAL A 985 -4.48 -34.87 33.75
N ASP A 986 -4.26 -35.87 32.90
CA ASP A 986 -4.46 -37.29 33.23
C ASP A 986 -3.55 -37.73 34.36
N ALA A 987 -2.27 -37.32 34.32
CA ALA A 987 -1.32 -37.63 35.37
C ALA A 987 -1.71 -36.98 36.71
N VAL A 988 -2.16 -35.73 36.73
CA VAL A 988 -2.58 -35.01 37.95
C VAL A 988 -3.89 -35.55 38.53
N GLY A 989 -4.85 -35.84 37.65
CA GLY A 989 -6.17 -36.36 37.98
C GLY A 989 -7.23 -35.27 38.23
N PRO A 990 -8.52 -35.63 38.09
CA PRO A 990 -9.63 -34.67 38.05
C PRO A 990 -9.92 -33.95 39.38
N GLU A 991 -9.45 -34.48 40.51
CA GLU A 991 -9.60 -33.82 41.82
C GLU A 991 -8.68 -32.60 41.99
N ARG A 992 -7.56 -32.57 41.25
CA ARG A 992 -6.54 -31.50 41.34
C ARG A 992 -6.27 -30.81 40.02
N ALA A 993 -6.85 -31.26 38.90
CA ALA A 993 -6.75 -30.62 37.60
C ALA A 993 -8.12 -30.10 37.13
N LEU A 994 -8.19 -28.83 36.76
CA LEU A 994 -9.35 -28.20 36.14
C LEU A 994 -9.03 -27.79 34.71
N VAL A 995 -9.77 -28.34 33.75
CA VAL A 995 -9.71 -27.91 32.34
C VAL A 995 -10.80 -26.88 32.08
N LEU A 996 -10.38 -25.71 31.63
CA LEU A 996 -11.23 -24.61 31.21
C LEU A 996 -11.16 -24.43 29.69
N GLN A 997 -12.31 -24.39 29.05
CA GLN A 997 -12.42 -23.98 27.65
C GLN A 997 -12.67 -22.48 27.60
N TYR A 998 -11.91 -21.79 26.75
CA TYR A 998 -12.11 -20.36 26.51
C TYR A 998 -13.53 -20.07 26.01
N GLU A 999 -14.08 -20.96 25.19
CA GLU A 999 -15.39 -20.88 24.60
C GLU A 999 -16.49 -20.95 25.67
N ASP A 1000 -16.42 -21.90 26.59
CA ASP A 1000 -17.37 -22.01 27.70
C ASP A 1000 -17.31 -20.78 28.62
N LEU A 1001 -16.11 -20.26 28.90
CA LEU A 1001 -15.95 -19.03 29.67
C LEU A 1001 -16.61 -17.83 28.98
N LYS A 1002 -16.63 -17.82 27.63
CA LYS A 1002 -17.27 -16.75 26.85
C LYS A 1002 -18.78 -16.89 26.77
N LEU A 1003 -19.27 -18.11 26.61
CA LEU A 1003 -20.69 -18.40 26.41
C LEU A 1003 -21.46 -18.46 27.74
N ASP A 1004 -20.81 -18.89 28.82
CA ASP A 1004 -21.41 -19.04 30.14
C ASP A 1004 -20.43 -18.67 31.26
N PHE A 1005 -20.12 -17.37 31.34
CA PHE A 1005 -19.14 -16.86 32.30
C PHE A 1005 -19.51 -17.14 33.76
N ASP A 1006 -20.79 -16.98 34.14
CA ASP A 1006 -21.23 -17.10 35.52
C ASP A 1006 -21.10 -18.54 36.05
N THR A 1007 -21.51 -19.53 35.24
CA THR A 1007 -21.35 -20.95 35.60
C THR A 1007 -19.89 -21.34 35.67
N GLN A 1008 -19.07 -20.91 34.71
CA GLN A 1008 -17.63 -21.22 34.75
C GLN A 1008 -16.91 -20.51 35.91
N LEU A 1009 -17.34 -19.30 36.28
CA LEU A 1009 -16.81 -18.58 37.45
C LEU A 1009 -17.12 -19.35 38.75
N GLN A 1010 -18.34 -19.83 38.89
CA GLN A 1010 -18.72 -20.69 40.03
C GLN A 1010 -17.90 -21.97 40.05
N ARG A 1011 -17.70 -22.63 38.91
CA ARG A 1011 -16.88 -23.84 38.77
C ARG A 1011 -15.43 -23.61 39.19
N ILE A 1012 -14.83 -22.46 38.84
CA ILE A 1012 -13.49 -22.07 39.30
C ILE A 1012 -13.50 -21.86 40.81
N ASN A 1013 -14.48 -21.13 41.35
CA ASN A 1013 -14.59 -20.89 42.80
C ASN A 1013 -14.66 -22.20 43.61
N ASP A 1014 -15.48 -23.14 43.14
CA ASP A 1014 -15.68 -24.44 43.79
C ASP A 1014 -14.45 -25.32 43.72
N PHE A 1015 -13.77 -25.36 42.57
CA PHE A 1015 -12.50 -26.08 42.39
C PHE A 1015 -11.41 -25.55 43.32
N LEU A 1016 -11.35 -24.23 43.52
CA LEU A 1016 -10.43 -23.59 44.46
C LEU A 1016 -10.81 -23.81 45.93
N GLY A 1017 -11.99 -24.36 46.21
CA GLY A 1017 -12.49 -24.59 47.56
C GLY A 1017 -12.70 -23.28 48.34
N LEU A 1018 -13.05 -22.20 47.64
CA LEU A 1018 -13.32 -20.90 48.26
C LEU A 1018 -14.69 -20.91 48.96
N SER A 1019 -14.96 -19.88 49.77
CA SER A 1019 -16.29 -19.64 50.33
C SER A 1019 -17.34 -19.52 49.22
N LYS A 1020 -18.61 -19.69 49.58
CA LYS A 1020 -19.72 -19.55 48.62
C LYS A 1020 -19.60 -18.21 47.90
N LEU A 1021 -19.46 -18.26 46.57
CA LEU A 1021 -19.39 -17.08 45.73
C LEU A 1021 -20.67 -16.26 45.89
N THR A 1022 -20.55 -15.05 46.42
CA THR A 1022 -21.69 -14.14 46.59
C THR A 1022 -22.00 -13.44 45.28
N ASP A 1023 -23.27 -13.05 45.07
CA ASP A 1023 -23.67 -12.28 43.90
C ASP A 1023 -22.88 -10.96 43.77
N ALA A 1024 -22.52 -10.35 44.90
CA ALA A 1024 -21.76 -9.11 44.94
C ALA A 1024 -20.32 -9.31 44.43
N LYS A 1025 -19.64 -10.34 44.91
CA LYS A 1025 -18.29 -10.70 44.47
C LYS A 1025 -18.30 -11.19 43.01
N ALA A 1026 -19.26 -12.02 42.62
CA ALA A 1026 -19.43 -12.47 41.24
C ALA A 1026 -19.58 -11.29 40.27
N LYS A 1027 -20.46 -10.32 40.58
CA LYS A 1027 -20.65 -9.11 39.77
C LYS A 1027 -19.39 -8.24 39.70
N ALA A 1028 -18.66 -8.11 40.81
CA ALA A 1028 -17.41 -7.34 40.84
C ALA A 1028 -16.35 -7.99 39.94
N VAL A 1029 -16.18 -9.32 40.04
CA VAL A 1029 -15.25 -10.09 39.20
C VAL A 1029 -15.66 -10.00 37.72
N ALA A 1030 -16.94 -10.17 37.40
CA ALA A 1030 -17.44 -10.08 36.03
C ALA A 1030 -17.22 -8.68 35.43
N ALA A 1031 -17.50 -7.61 36.19
CA ALA A 1031 -17.26 -6.24 35.76
C ALA A 1031 -15.77 -5.95 35.51
N GLU A 1032 -14.90 -6.49 36.36
CA GLU A 1032 -13.46 -6.33 36.24
C GLU A 1032 -12.89 -7.11 35.04
N CYS A 1033 -13.40 -8.32 34.80
CA CYS A 1033 -12.97 -9.21 33.72
C CYS A 1033 -13.62 -8.86 32.37
N ALA A 1034 -14.52 -7.88 32.31
CA ALA A 1034 -15.11 -7.39 31.08
C ALA A 1034 -14.04 -6.80 30.15
N ALA A 1035 -14.12 -7.10 28.85
CA ALA A 1035 -13.10 -6.69 27.86
C ALA A 1035 -12.86 -5.17 27.82
N LYS A 1036 -13.90 -4.37 28.07
CA LYS A 1036 -13.81 -2.91 28.17
C LYS A 1036 -12.98 -2.48 29.38
N SER A 1037 -13.27 -3.03 30.56
CA SER A 1037 -12.51 -2.76 31.79
C SER A 1037 -11.04 -3.18 31.65
N MET A 1038 -10.79 -4.38 31.11
CA MET A 1038 -9.42 -4.85 30.88
C MET A 1038 -8.64 -3.96 29.90
N LYS A 1039 -9.28 -3.39 28.86
CA LYS A 1039 -8.64 -2.46 27.90
C LYS A 1039 -8.41 -1.05 28.44
N GLU A 1040 -9.25 -0.59 29.35
CA GLU A 1040 -9.18 0.76 29.93
C GLU A 1040 -8.18 0.83 31.08
N LYS A 1041 -8.05 -0.25 31.87
CA LYS A 1041 -7.21 -0.29 33.08
C LYS A 1041 -5.80 -0.82 32.86
N THR A 1042 -5.48 -1.34 31.68
CA THR A 1042 -4.13 -1.80 31.35
C THR A 1042 -3.37 -0.76 30.51
N GLY A 1043 -2.09 -0.56 30.81
CA GLY A 1043 -1.21 0.40 30.13
C GLY A 1043 -1.01 0.10 28.63
N GLY A 1044 -0.36 1.02 27.92
CA GLY A 1044 -0.32 1.10 26.44
C GLY A 1044 -0.01 -0.20 25.67
N ARG A 1045 0.75 -1.15 26.25
CA ARG A 1045 1.12 -2.41 25.58
C ARG A 1045 0.03 -3.51 25.67
N PHE A 1046 -0.74 -3.58 26.75
CA PHE A 1046 -1.79 -4.60 26.94
C PHE A 1046 -3.02 -4.35 26.07
N LYS A 1047 -3.24 -3.10 25.61
CA LYS A 1047 -4.21 -2.79 24.55
C LYS A 1047 -3.98 -3.60 23.27
N MET A 1048 -2.73 -3.94 22.93
CA MET A 1048 -2.39 -4.75 21.75
C MET A 1048 -2.66 -6.25 21.95
N ILE A 1049 -2.69 -6.74 23.19
CA ILE A 1049 -2.86 -8.18 23.51
C ILE A 1049 -4.35 -8.56 23.58
N ILE A 1050 -5.22 -7.60 23.95
CA ILE A 1050 -6.65 -7.83 24.20
C ILE A 1050 -7.48 -7.59 22.92
N ARG A 1051 -7.77 -8.66 22.18
CA ARG A 1051 -8.78 -8.70 21.11
C ARG A 1051 -10.14 -9.14 21.68
N LYS A 1052 -11.26 -8.81 21.00
CA LYS A 1052 -12.62 -9.22 21.41
C LYS A 1052 -12.76 -10.74 21.65
N GLY A 1053 -12.01 -11.57 20.91
CA GLY A 1053 -11.95 -13.02 21.11
C GLY A 1053 -13.31 -13.69 20.90
N MET A 1054 -13.96 -13.40 19.78
CA MET A 1054 -15.24 -14.04 19.43
C MET A 1054 -15.01 -15.52 19.12
N VAL A 1055 -15.92 -16.38 19.56
CA VAL A 1055 -15.89 -17.81 19.23
C VAL A 1055 -16.41 -17.98 17.81
N GLY A 1056 -15.67 -18.67 16.95
CA GLY A 1056 -16.01 -18.89 15.55
C GLY A 1056 -15.53 -17.80 14.58
N ASP A 1057 -14.76 -16.82 15.07
CA ASP A 1057 -14.26 -15.69 14.27
C ASP A 1057 -13.39 -16.16 13.08
N TRP A 1058 -12.76 -17.33 13.21
CA TRP A 1058 -11.98 -17.99 12.17
C TRP A 1058 -12.69 -18.15 10.82
N GLN A 1059 -14.02 -18.23 10.80
CA GLN A 1059 -14.80 -18.36 9.56
C GLN A 1059 -14.59 -17.18 8.59
N ASN A 1060 -14.14 -16.03 9.08
CA ASN A 1060 -13.97 -14.82 8.28
C ASN A 1060 -12.60 -14.69 7.60
N TYR A 1061 -11.70 -15.67 7.76
CA TYR A 1061 -10.27 -15.48 7.48
C TYR A 1061 -9.69 -16.31 6.34
N LEU A 1062 -10.06 -17.59 6.23
CA LEU A 1062 -9.62 -18.49 5.16
C LEU A 1062 -10.83 -19.17 4.55
N ASP A 1063 -10.66 -19.69 3.34
CA ASP A 1063 -11.68 -20.50 2.68
C ASP A 1063 -11.82 -21.90 3.31
N ASP A 1064 -12.89 -22.58 2.90
CA ASP A 1064 -13.35 -23.83 3.47
C ASP A 1064 -12.35 -24.96 3.28
N GLU A 1065 -11.63 -24.98 2.15
CA GLU A 1065 -10.65 -26.01 1.83
C GLU A 1065 -9.47 -26.01 2.83
N ARG A 1066 -8.94 -24.82 3.15
CA ARG A 1066 -7.85 -24.69 4.15
C ARG A 1066 -8.37 -25.06 5.54
N TRP A 1067 -9.60 -24.70 5.88
CA TRP A 1067 -10.15 -25.07 7.18
C TRP A 1067 -10.42 -26.56 7.33
N GLU A 1068 -10.86 -27.23 6.27
CA GLU A 1068 -10.97 -28.69 6.26
C GLU A 1068 -9.61 -29.38 6.38
N GLU A 1069 -8.56 -28.85 5.75
CA GLU A 1069 -7.20 -29.35 5.94
C GLU A 1069 -6.73 -29.17 7.40
N PHE A 1070 -6.99 -28.00 8.00
CA PHE A 1070 -6.72 -27.79 9.43
C PHE A 1070 -7.44 -28.81 10.32
N ASP A 1071 -8.70 -29.12 10.01
CA ASP A 1071 -9.48 -30.15 10.73
C ASP A 1071 -8.89 -31.55 10.56
N ARG A 1072 -8.39 -31.90 9.36
CA ARG A 1072 -7.65 -33.16 9.16
C ARG A 1072 -6.41 -33.24 10.03
N VAL A 1073 -5.69 -32.13 10.21
CA VAL A 1073 -4.52 -32.06 11.12
C VAL A 1073 -4.94 -32.16 12.58
N PHE A 1074 -6.02 -31.49 12.97
CA PHE A 1074 -6.61 -31.60 14.30
C PHE A 1074 -6.94 -33.06 14.64
N ASP A 1075 -7.67 -33.73 13.76
CA ASP A 1075 -8.10 -35.11 13.94
C ASP A 1075 -6.92 -36.08 14.00
N ARG A 1076 -5.91 -35.86 13.16
CA ARG A 1076 -4.68 -36.68 13.14
C ARG A 1076 -3.86 -36.54 14.43
N VAL A 1077 -3.75 -35.34 14.99
CA VAL A 1077 -2.83 -35.05 16.11
C VAL A 1077 -3.52 -35.16 17.46
N LEU A 1078 -4.79 -34.75 17.55
CA LEU A 1078 -5.58 -34.65 18.78
C LEU A 1078 -6.77 -35.62 18.82
N GLY A 1079 -6.95 -36.47 17.81
CA GLY A 1079 -7.91 -37.56 17.86
C GLY A 1079 -7.65 -38.46 19.08
N GLY A 1080 -8.64 -38.57 19.96
CA GLY A 1080 -8.54 -39.34 21.20
C GLY A 1080 -7.86 -38.61 22.37
N VAL A 1081 -7.66 -37.29 22.29
CA VAL A 1081 -7.21 -36.47 23.43
C VAL A 1081 -8.43 -35.84 24.11
N ASP A 1082 -8.74 -36.27 25.33
CA ASP A 1082 -9.98 -35.92 26.06
C ASP A 1082 -10.18 -34.40 26.21
N ILE A 1083 -9.11 -33.66 26.56
CA ILE A 1083 -9.20 -32.21 26.74
C ILE A 1083 -9.42 -31.43 25.44
N ALA A 1084 -9.24 -32.09 24.28
CA ALA A 1084 -9.45 -31.51 22.96
C ALA A 1084 -10.82 -31.89 22.35
N GLU A 1085 -11.44 -32.98 22.79
CA GLU A 1085 -12.71 -33.47 22.23
C GLU A 1085 -13.82 -32.41 22.26
N PRO A 1086 -14.06 -31.69 23.37
CA PRO A 1086 -15.08 -30.62 23.40
C PRO A 1086 -14.80 -29.47 22.43
N LEU A 1087 -13.56 -29.30 21.97
CA LEU A 1087 -13.23 -28.25 21.01
C LEU A 1087 -13.78 -28.53 19.62
N ARG A 1088 -14.07 -29.80 19.27
CA ARG A 1088 -14.57 -30.19 17.94
C ARG A 1088 -15.84 -29.44 17.54
N GLN A 1089 -16.76 -29.22 18.48
CA GLN A 1089 -18.02 -28.50 18.20
C GLN A 1089 -17.77 -27.06 17.72
N TYR A 1090 -16.65 -26.46 18.11
CA TYR A 1090 -16.25 -25.11 17.69
C TYR A 1090 -15.35 -25.12 16.44
N GLN A 1091 -14.89 -26.29 15.99
CA GLN A 1091 -14.04 -26.45 14.80
C GLN A 1091 -14.84 -26.57 13.50
N CYS A 1092 -16.07 -27.11 13.53
CA CYS A 1092 -16.92 -27.26 12.34
C CYS A 1092 -17.91 -26.09 12.17
N LYS A 1093 -18.27 -25.78 10.92
CA LYS A 1093 -19.25 -24.72 10.62
C LYS A 1093 -20.66 -25.04 11.16
N GLU A 1094 -21.09 -26.28 11.01
CA GLU A 1094 -22.42 -26.76 11.42
C GLU A 1094 -22.65 -26.62 12.93
N GLY A 1095 -21.61 -26.78 13.75
CA GLY A 1095 -21.67 -26.58 15.20
C GLY A 1095 -21.76 -25.10 15.61
N LEU A 1096 -21.32 -24.17 14.75
CA LEU A 1096 -21.30 -22.73 15.06
C LEU A 1096 -22.62 -22.02 14.76
N ASP A 1097 -23.45 -22.54 13.88
CA ASP A 1097 -24.75 -21.93 13.53
C ASP A 1097 -25.70 -21.90 14.76
N GLU A 1098 -25.65 -22.92 15.62
CA GLU A 1098 -26.42 -22.96 16.88
C GLU A 1098 -25.86 -22.00 17.94
N ILE A 1099 -24.54 -21.72 17.89
CA ILE A 1099 -23.80 -20.91 18.87
C ILE A 1099 -23.89 -19.41 18.54
N THR A 1100 -23.90 -19.06 17.25
CA THR A 1100 -24.00 -17.65 16.79
C THR A 1100 -25.34 -17.04 17.24
N ALA A 1101 -26.41 -17.82 17.22
CA ALA A 1101 -27.71 -17.43 17.75
C ALA A 1101 -27.73 -17.22 19.29
N ALA A 1102 -26.82 -17.86 20.03
CA ALA A 1102 -26.65 -17.66 21.47
C ALA A 1102 -25.79 -16.42 21.79
N GLN A 1103 -24.76 -16.13 20.99
CA GLN A 1103 -23.89 -14.95 21.14
C GLN A 1103 -24.61 -13.62 20.86
N GLU A 1104 -25.58 -13.57 19.95
CA GLU A 1104 -26.38 -12.36 19.71
C GLU A 1104 -27.35 -12.03 20.86
N LYS A 1105 -27.61 -13.00 21.76
CA LYS A 1105 -28.50 -12.86 22.92
C LYS A 1105 -27.80 -12.49 24.23
N SER A 1106 -26.51 -12.79 24.40
CA SER A 1106 -25.71 -12.51 25.62
C SER A 1106 -24.91 -11.22 25.51
#